data_AF-A0A432YRH1-F1
#
_entry.id   AF-A0A432YRH1-F1
#
_cell.length_a   1.000
_cell.length_b   1.000
_cell.length_c   1.000
_cell.angle_alpha   90.00
_cell.angle_beta   90.00
_cell.angle_gamma   90.00
#
_symmetry.space_group_name_H-M   'P 1'
#
loop_
_entity.id
_entity.type
_entity.pdbx_description
1 polymer ?
#
loop_
_entity_poly.entity_id
_entity_poly.type
_entity_poly.pdbx_seq_one_letter_code
_entity_poly.pdbx_strand_id
1 'polypeptide(L)'
;MRVSTFSRASSFILLGLSLVFLTVLIWSSHKLNTIEEKQAAYSSVKQSLMVNVVTDLSGYLQSGNTLLLTDAQKAVEQAETKLVDLGFDKKSDVVNQLQSINTRIGKDYRSVGKLSGQETALLFNAERSLSNELSRLFDYARKGIANSPSASQKYAQVGSDLILLINELVHTRERLFNGEVEQDVLQQVLNSIKQEINRLEGLPALGVKEELPDQSMMLVQREAKELGPKIISEMASLVTRYPRELSSTLELIAKREQAFKSISNDIAQIQAIAVAAEKQLIDVQQEQLLQIKITIVALVAALLLFALINFLLLKQMVLTPLRSLRNAMQQLLEQQQLTYLPGADKRTEFGEVAKFFNGILEQTKSSEAQKSRQMSVVNDALKTVIQELQELVSSSHKTQTSAESTIEGINQLNELTTSLNSCTEALEQNALGTQESMQVSREYIRKLSDASNVNEQAMKSAKTSVNELASSVEQVSSALSVISGIADQTNLLALNAAIEAARAGEQGRGFAVVADEVRQLAQKTQSSLTSIDSTLGKLTDASAAIDSSYQNIIETSSNQHEYVNVLVDTADEVSKKAQASSDEAKTSLQLAEQQSSRVTAFSEELRSLIDNMSHAHQLLQNVELQVDKQQSEIEQAFS
;
A
#
# COMPACT_ATOMS: atom_id res chain seq x y z
N MET A 1 54.40 7.68 58.55
CA MET A 1 54.60 7.13 57.17
C MET A 1 55.38 8.17 56.39
N ARG A 2 56.33 7.73 55.56
CA ARG A 2 57.09 8.64 54.72
C ARG A 2 56.17 9.26 53.66
N VAL A 3 56.19 10.57 53.42
CA VAL A 3 55.41 11.28 52.39
C VAL A 3 55.64 10.62 51.02
N SER A 4 56.87 10.16 50.74
CA SER A 4 57.21 9.39 49.55
C SER A 4 56.49 8.03 49.47
N THR A 5 56.41 7.30 50.59
CA THR A 5 55.66 6.02 50.65
C THR A 5 54.15 6.24 50.55
N PHE A 6 53.61 7.31 51.14
CA PHE A 6 52.19 7.67 51.03
C PHE A 6 51.83 8.07 49.60
N SER A 7 52.66 8.89 48.96
CA SER A 7 52.49 9.28 47.55
C SER A 7 52.51 8.06 46.63
N ARG A 8 53.48 7.16 46.79
CA ARG A 8 53.52 5.89 46.03
C ARG A 8 52.28 5.03 46.27
N ALA A 9 51.86 4.84 47.51
CA ALA A 9 50.65 4.09 47.84
C ALA A 9 49.39 4.73 47.24
N SER A 10 49.27 6.05 47.29
CA SER A 10 48.18 6.81 46.65
C SER A 10 48.19 6.65 45.13
N SER A 11 49.35 6.70 44.49
CA SER A 11 49.50 6.49 43.05
C SER A 11 49.12 5.06 42.64
N PHE A 12 49.52 4.04 43.40
CA PHE A 12 49.12 2.65 43.13
C PHE A 12 47.61 2.44 43.29
N ILE A 13 46.99 3.04 44.32
CA ILE A 13 45.54 2.96 44.51
C ILE A 13 44.78 3.70 43.39
N LEU A 14 45.26 4.87 42.95
CA LEU A 14 44.71 5.60 41.80
C LEU A 14 44.81 4.80 40.51
N LEU A 15 45.94 4.12 40.27
CA LEU A 15 46.14 3.27 39.10
C LEU A 15 45.19 2.06 39.12
N GLY A 16 45.00 1.44 40.29
CA GLY A 16 44.01 0.38 40.49
C GLY A 16 42.57 0.86 40.25
N LEU A 17 42.19 2.02 40.80
CA LEU A 17 40.88 2.64 40.56
C LEU A 17 40.66 2.99 39.09
N SER A 18 41.67 3.51 38.41
CA SER A 18 41.67 3.79 36.96
C SER A 18 41.41 2.52 36.15
N LEU A 19 42.06 1.40 36.50
CA LEU A 19 41.88 0.13 35.81
C LEU A 19 40.46 -0.43 36.01
N VAL A 20 39.94 -0.36 37.24
CA VAL A 20 38.54 -0.72 37.53
C VAL A 20 37.57 0.16 36.75
N PHE A 21 37.80 1.48 36.70
CA PHE A 21 36.99 2.42 35.92
C PHE A 21 36.95 2.03 34.44
N LEU A 22 38.12 1.72 33.86
CA LEU A 22 38.23 1.28 32.47
C LEU A 22 37.45 -0.01 32.22
N THR A 23 37.57 -1.01 33.11
CA THR A 23 36.82 -2.27 32.96
C THR A 23 35.30 -2.08 33.04
N VAL A 24 34.81 -1.22 33.94
CA VAL A 24 33.38 -0.92 34.06
C VAL A 24 32.86 -0.13 32.86
N LEU A 25 33.65 0.80 32.30
CA LEU A 25 33.30 1.50 31.08
C LEU A 25 33.17 0.54 29.89
N ILE A 26 34.12 -0.38 29.72
CA ILE A 26 34.08 -1.39 28.65
C ILE A 26 32.85 -2.30 28.83
N TRP A 27 32.61 -2.79 30.05
CA TRP A 27 31.44 -3.61 30.35
C TRP A 27 30.12 -2.88 30.11
N SER A 28 30.02 -1.62 30.52
CA SER A 28 28.85 -0.76 30.31
C SER A 28 28.61 -0.51 28.82
N SER A 29 29.67 -0.22 28.06
CA SER A 29 29.58 -0.04 26.60
C SER A 29 29.11 -1.31 25.91
N HIS A 30 29.64 -2.48 26.29
CA HIS A 30 29.19 -3.75 25.74
C HIS A 30 27.71 -4.01 26.04
N LYS A 31 27.26 -3.73 27.27
CA LYS A 31 25.84 -3.84 27.66
C LYS A 31 24.92 -2.89 26.88
N LEU A 32 25.33 -1.64 26.69
CA LEU A 32 24.60 -0.66 25.87
C LEU A 32 24.47 -1.13 24.42
N ASN A 33 25.55 -1.62 23.81
CA ASN A 33 25.51 -2.14 22.45
C ASN A 33 24.57 -3.35 22.34
N THR A 34 24.60 -4.28 23.31
CA THR A 34 23.66 -5.41 23.31
C THR A 34 22.19 -4.97 23.43
N ILE A 35 21.91 -3.90 24.19
CA ILE A 35 20.57 -3.32 24.31
C ILE A 35 20.11 -2.77 22.95
N GLU A 36 20.97 -1.99 22.28
CA GLU A 36 20.68 -1.43 20.96
C GLU A 36 20.48 -2.51 19.89
N GLU A 37 21.35 -3.53 19.86
CA GLU A 37 21.24 -4.67 18.94
C GLU A 37 19.90 -5.42 19.13
N LYS A 38 19.53 -5.71 20.38
CA LYS A 38 18.25 -6.36 20.68
C LYS A 38 17.05 -5.51 20.30
N GLN A 39 17.12 -4.20 20.48
CA GLN A 39 16.06 -3.27 20.10
C GLN A 39 15.89 -3.19 18.58
N ALA A 40 17.00 -3.11 17.84
CA ALA A 40 16.99 -3.11 16.38
C ALA A 40 16.43 -4.43 15.82
N ALA A 41 16.88 -5.57 16.36
CA ALA A 41 16.37 -6.89 15.98
C ALA A 41 14.87 -7.05 16.32
N TYR A 42 14.41 -6.55 17.46
CA TYR A 42 12.99 -6.54 17.81
C TYR A 42 12.15 -5.66 16.87
N SER A 43 12.67 -4.50 16.46
CA SER A 43 11.98 -3.63 15.49
C SER A 43 11.67 -4.37 14.17
N SER A 44 12.59 -5.21 13.69
CA SER A 44 12.35 -6.06 12.52
C SER A 44 11.23 -7.07 12.74
N VAL A 45 11.13 -7.67 13.93
CA VAL A 45 10.04 -8.58 14.29
C VAL A 45 8.71 -7.84 14.34
N LYS A 46 8.67 -6.69 15.01
CA LYS A 46 7.48 -5.84 15.11
C LYS A 46 7.00 -5.40 13.73
N GLN A 47 7.89 -5.02 12.83
CA GLN A 47 7.55 -4.69 11.44
C GLN A 47 6.98 -5.91 10.71
N SER A 48 7.59 -7.09 10.84
CA SER A 48 7.08 -8.32 10.21
C SER A 48 5.67 -8.66 10.69
N LEU A 49 5.41 -8.54 12.00
CA LEU A 49 4.09 -8.83 12.57
C LEU A 49 3.05 -7.75 12.24
N MET A 50 3.36 -6.47 12.48
CA MET A 50 2.38 -5.38 12.34
C MET A 50 2.14 -4.93 10.91
N VAL A 51 3.12 -5.11 10.01
CA VAL A 51 3.00 -4.74 8.61
C VAL A 51 2.72 -5.98 7.77
N ASN A 52 3.67 -6.90 7.65
CA ASN A 52 3.54 -8.00 6.68
C ASN A 52 2.38 -8.93 7.03
N VAL A 53 2.37 -9.51 8.24
CA VAL A 53 1.32 -10.47 8.64
C VAL A 53 -0.07 -9.83 8.64
N VAL A 54 -0.22 -8.64 9.22
CA VAL A 54 -1.51 -7.93 9.25
C VAL A 54 -1.98 -7.57 7.85
N THR A 55 -1.09 -7.09 6.97
CA THR A 55 -1.43 -6.74 5.58
C THR A 55 -1.84 -7.98 4.79
N ASP A 56 -1.09 -9.07 4.91
CA ASP A 56 -1.36 -10.30 4.20
C ASP A 56 -2.66 -10.96 4.67
N LEU A 57 -2.92 -11.01 5.99
CA LEU A 57 -4.18 -11.50 6.52
C LEU A 57 -5.36 -10.61 6.13
N SER A 58 -5.20 -9.28 6.13
CA SER A 58 -6.26 -8.35 5.70
C SER A 58 -6.52 -8.47 4.18
N GLY A 59 -5.47 -8.60 3.38
CA GLY A 59 -5.58 -8.83 1.95
C GLY A 59 -6.21 -10.19 1.64
N TYR A 60 -5.92 -11.21 2.44
CA TYR A 60 -6.59 -12.51 2.36
C TYR A 60 -8.09 -12.40 2.67
N LEU A 61 -8.48 -11.62 3.69
CA LEU A 61 -9.88 -11.36 3.99
C LEU A 61 -10.63 -10.74 2.80
N GLN A 62 -9.98 -9.81 2.09
CA GLN A 62 -10.60 -9.12 0.96
C GLN A 62 -10.62 -9.97 -0.32
N SER A 63 -9.55 -10.71 -0.60
CA SER A 63 -9.34 -11.38 -1.90
C SER A 63 -9.55 -12.89 -1.89
N GLY A 64 -9.49 -13.54 -0.72
CA GLY A 64 -9.43 -14.99 -0.60
C GLY A 64 -8.15 -15.63 -1.17
N ASN A 65 -7.13 -14.83 -1.53
CA ASN A 65 -5.91 -15.32 -2.16
C ASN A 65 -5.05 -16.13 -1.18
N THR A 66 -5.02 -17.46 -1.36
CA THR A 66 -4.26 -18.38 -0.49
C THR A 66 -2.74 -18.15 -0.48
N LEU A 67 -2.18 -17.43 -1.45
CA LEU A 67 -0.77 -17.05 -1.45
C LEU A 67 -0.47 -16.09 -0.28
N LEU A 68 -1.33 -15.07 -0.08
CA LEU A 68 -1.20 -14.12 1.03
C LEU A 68 -1.26 -14.83 2.39
N LEU A 69 -2.13 -15.84 2.51
CA LEU A 69 -2.20 -16.65 3.72
C LEU A 69 -0.89 -17.43 3.97
N THR A 70 -0.23 -17.89 2.91
CA THR A 70 1.05 -18.62 2.99
C THR A 70 2.18 -17.68 3.37
N ASP A 71 2.19 -16.46 2.82
CA ASP A 71 3.18 -15.43 3.14
C ASP A 71 3.03 -14.94 4.59
N ALA A 72 1.79 -14.72 5.05
CA ALA A 72 1.48 -14.43 6.45
C ALA A 72 2.01 -15.53 7.38
N GLN A 73 1.76 -16.80 7.04
CA GLN A 73 2.22 -17.94 7.85
C GLN A 73 3.75 -17.96 7.98
N LYS A 74 4.46 -17.77 6.87
CA LYS A 74 5.92 -17.73 6.83
C LYS A 74 6.49 -16.55 7.62
N ALA A 75 5.86 -15.38 7.53
CA ALA A 75 6.24 -14.20 8.30
C ALA A 75 6.03 -14.40 9.81
N VAL A 76 4.96 -15.10 10.21
CA VAL A 76 4.73 -15.49 11.61
C VAL A 76 5.81 -16.46 12.11
N GLU A 77 6.16 -17.49 11.33
CA GLU A 77 7.20 -18.47 11.69
C GLU A 77 8.60 -17.84 11.83
N GLN A 78 8.92 -16.88 10.95
CA GLN A 78 10.15 -16.09 11.06
C GLN A 78 10.16 -15.18 12.28
N ALA A 79 9.03 -14.52 12.57
CA ALA A 79 8.87 -13.69 13.76
C ALA A 79 9.03 -14.52 15.04
N GLU A 80 8.43 -15.71 15.09
CA GLU A 80 8.55 -16.64 16.21
C GLU A 80 10.01 -17.02 16.47
N THR A 81 10.74 -17.41 15.42
CA THR A 81 12.16 -17.79 15.53
C THR A 81 13.01 -16.63 16.06
N LYS A 82 12.82 -15.43 15.52
CA LYS A 82 13.54 -14.23 15.97
C LYS A 82 13.19 -13.81 17.40
N LEU A 83 11.94 -14.00 17.85
CA LEU A 83 11.57 -13.74 19.25
C LEU A 83 12.33 -14.67 20.20
N VAL A 84 12.47 -15.95 19.84
CA VAL A 84 13.27 -16.89 20.64
C VAL A 84 14.73 -16.44 20.71
N ASP A 85 15.32 -16.00 19.59
CA ASP A 85 16.70 -15.50 19.54
C ASP A 85 16.91 -14.23 20.38
N LEU A 86 15.87 -13.40 20.53
CA LEU A 86 15.90 -12.20 21.38
C LEU A 86 15.88 -12.50 22.88
N GLY A 87 15.61 -13.76 23.25
CA GLY A 87 15.59 -14.25 24.63
C GLY A 87 14.18 -14.39 25.21
N PHE A 88 13.13 -14.39 24.38
CA PHE A 88 11.81 -14.80 24.83
C PHE A 88 11.79 -16.32 24.99
N ASP A 89 11.37 -16.82 26.16
CA ASP A 89 11.20 -18.26 26.38
C ASP A 89 10.19 -18.81 25.34
N LYS A 90 10.46 -20.01 24.80
CA LYS A 90 9.50 -20.73 23.96
C LYS A 90 8.17 -20.96 24.67
N LYS A 91 8.17 -21.00 26.00
CA LYS A 91 6.97 -21.11 26.83
C LYS A 91 6.39 -19.75 27.25
N SER A 92 6.96 -18.63 26.81
CA SER A 92 6.38 -17.32 27.07
C SER A 92 4.99 -17.21 26.45
N ASP A 93 4.10 -16.47 27.11
CA ASP A 93 2.74 -16.25 26.61
C ASP A 93 2.74 -15.67 25.20
N VAL A 94 3.70 -14.78 24.90
CA VAL A 94 3.93 -14.16 23.58
C VAL A 94 4.15 -15.23 22.51
N VAL A 95 5.10 -16.15 22.73
CA VAL A 95 5.47 -17.18 21.74
C VAL A 95 4.36 -18.22 21.60
N ASN A 96 3.74 -18.65 22.72
CA ASN A 96 2.64 -19.63 22.70
C ASN A 96 1.40 -19.11 21.94
N GLN A 97 1.04 -17.84 22.14
CA GLN A 97 -0.08 -17.22 21.44
C GLN A 97 0.21 -17.10 19.94
N LEU A 98 1.44 -16.70 19.57
CA LEU A 98 1.84 -16.60 18.18
C LEU A 98 1.86 -17.96 17.46
N GLN A 99 2.33 -19.03 18.13
CA GLN A 99 2.25 -20.41 17.64
C GLN A 99 0.80 -20.89 17.44
N SER A 100 -0.09 -20.52 18.37
CA SER A 100 -1.51 -20.86 18.27
C SER A 100 -2.15 -20.20 17.05
N ILE A 101 -1.80 -18.94 16.77
CA ILE A 101 -2.24 -18.20 15.58
C ILE A 101 -1.65 -18.82 14.31
N ASN A 102 -0.35 -19.15 14.30
CA ASN A 102 0.31 -19.84 13.19
C ASN A 102 -0.42 -21.15 12.81
N THR A 103 -0.82 -21.92 13.82
CA THR A 103 -1.57 -23.17 13.62
C THR A 103 -2.93 -22.92 12.97
N ARG A 104 -3.65 -21.88 13.40
CA ARG A 104 -4.95 -21.50 12.81
C ARG A 104 -4.81 -21.00 11.38
N ILE A 105 -3.76 -20.22 11.08
CA ILE A 105 -3.43 -19.78 9.72
C ILE A 105 -3.23 -20.98 8.80
N GLY A 106 -2.41 -21.96 9.22
CA GLY A 106 -2.10 -23.13 8.41
C GLY A 106 -3.27 -24.09 8.17
N LYS A 107 -4.22 -24.17 9.11
CA LYS A 107 -5.31 -25.17 9.10
C LYS A 107 -6.68 -24.57 8.85
N ASP A 108 -7.13 -23.70 9.75
CA ASP A 108 -8.51 -23.24 9.80
C ASP A 108 -8.78 -22.22 8.69
N TYR A 109 -7.88 -21.26 8.51
CA TYR A 109 -8.06 -20.17 7.55
C TYR A 109 -7.91 -20.63 6.11
N ARG A 110 -7.05 -21.61 5.83
CA ARG A 110 -6.83 -22.13 4.48
C ARG A 110 -8.06 -22.77 3.86
N SER A 111 -8.96 -23.31 4.68
CA SER A 111 -10.23 -23.88 4.21
C SER A 111 -11.20 -22.83 3.68
N VAL A 112 -11.05 -21.57 4.12
CA VAL A 112 -11.99 -20.45 3.88
C VAL A 112 -11.72 -19.78 2.53
N GLY A 113 -10.47 -19.73 2.08
CA GLY A 113 -10.08 -19.11 0.80
C GLY A 113 -10.55 -19.92 -0.41
N LYS A 114 -10.91 -21.19 -0.21
CA LYS A 114 -11.62 -21.99 -1.21
C LYS A 114 -13.09 -21.58 -1.37
N LEU A 115 -13.61 -20.73 -0.48
CA LEU A 115 -15.00 -20.28 -0.43
C LEU A 115 -15.19 -18.84 -0.94
N SER A 116 -14.14 -18.21 -1.53
CA SER A 116 -14.18 -16.82 -2.02
C SER A 116 -14.87 -16.62 -3.38
N GLY A 117 -15.54 -17.64 -3.91
CA GLY A 117 -16.40 -17.52 -5.10
C GLY A 117 -17.73 -16.83 -4.79
N GLN A 118 -18.53 -16.56 -5.84
CA GLN A 118 -19.90 -16.06 -5.69
C GLN A 118 -20.71 -17.00 -4.77
N GLU A 119 -21.02 -16.54 -3.56
CA GLU A 119 -21.66 -17.32 -2.48
C GLU A 119 -23.02 -17.91 -2.91
N THR A 120 -23.71 -17.19 -3.79
CA THR A 120 -25.03 -17.53 -4.33
C THR A 120 -24.99 -18.22 -5.68
N ALA A 121 -23.82 -18.58 -6.22
CA ALA A 121 -23.69 -19.09 -7.59
C ALA A 121 -24.53 -20.35 -7.86
N LEU A 122 -24.61 -21.27 -6.89
CA LEU A 122 -25.43 -22.48 -7.02
C LEU A 122 -26.92 -22.14 -7.10
N LEU A 123 -27.39 -21.24 -6.24
CA LEU A 123 -28.78 -20.78 -6.22
C LEU A 123 -29.13 -19.99 -7.49
N PHE A 124 -28.23 -19.10 -7.92
CA PHE A 124 -28.40 -18.34 -9.16
C PHE A 124 -28.42 -19.27 -10.38
N ASN A 125 -27.60 -20.33 -10.39
CA ASN A 125 -27.63 -21.34 -11.44
C ASN A 125 -28.93 -22.15 -11.43
N ALA A 126 -29.45 -22.51 -10.25
CA ALA A 126 -30.73 -23.19 -10.09
C ALA A 126 -31.89 -22.30 -10.57
N GLU A 127 -31.91 -21.02 -10.19
CA GLU A 127 -32.90 -20.01 -10.62
C GLU A 127 -32.87 -19.81 -12.14
N ARG A 128 -31.67 -19.63 -12.71
CA ARG A 128 -31.49 -19.51 -14.15
C ARG A 128 -31.95 -20.78 -14.88
N SER A 129 -31.65 -21.95 -14.34
CA SER A 129 -32.09 -23.23 -14.92
C SER A 129 -33.61 -23.38 -14.87
N LEU A 130 -34.26 -22.96 -13.78
CA LEU A 130 -35.73 -22.92 -13.69
C LEU A 130 -36.34 -21.99 -14.74
N SER A 131 -35.80 -20.79 -14.92
CA SER A 131 -36.24 -19.85 -15.96
C SER A 131 -36.01 -20.36 -17.38
N ASN A 132 -34.91 -21.10 -17.62
CA ASN A 132 -34.66 -21.74 -18.90
C ASN A 132 -35.68 -22.86 -19.19
N GLU A 133 -35.96 -23.73 -18.21
CA GLU A 133 -36.96 -24.79 -18.38
C GLU A 133 -38.37 -24.23 -18.56
N LEU A 134 -38.68 -23.13 -17.87
CA LEU A 134 -39.92 -22.40 -18.07
C LEU A 134 -40.04 -21.83 -19.50
N SER A 135 -38.95 -21.32 -20.05
CA SER A 135 -38.92 -20.85 -21.45
C SER A 135 -39.16 -22.01 -22.43
N ARG A 136 -38.53 -23.17 -22.18
CA ARG A 136 -38.77 -24.41 -22.93
C ARG A 136 -40.22 -24.89 -22.81
N LEU A 137 -40.86 -24.68 -21.66
CA LEU A 137 -42.27 -24.99 -21.44
C LEU A 137 -43.18 -24.12 -22.32
N PHE A 138 -42.90 -22.82 -22.44
CA PHE A 138 -43.63 -21.94 -23.36
C PHE A 138 -43.44 -22.34 -24.83
N ASP A 139 -42.23 -22.73 -25.23
CA ASP A 139 -41.97 -23.25 -26.57
C ASP A 139 -42.73 -24.55 -26.84
N TYR A 140 -42.76 -25.47 -25.87
CA TYR A 140 -43.55 -26.70 -25.92
C TYR A 140 -45.04 -26.39 -26.07
N ALA A 141 -45.57 -25.46 -25.26
CA ALA A 141 -46.96 -25.02 -25.33
C ALA A 141 -47.30 -24.42 -26.71
N ARG A 142 -46.43 -23.55 -27.24
CA ARG A 142 -46.59 -22.88 -28.54
C ARG A 142 -46.58 -23.87 -29.71
N LYS A 143 -45.60 -24.79 -29.74
CA LYS A 143 -45.52 -25.86 -30.76
C LYS A 143 -46.72 -26.80 -30.70
N GLY A 144 -47.25 -27.04 -29.49
CA GLY A 144 -48.41 -27.90 -29.25
C GLY A 144 -49.76 -27.33 -29.71
N ILE A 145 -49.85 -26.03 -30.04
CA ILE A 145 -51.13 -25.37 -30.39
C ILE A 145 -51.80 -26.07 -31.57
N ALA A 146 -51.02 -26.51 -32.57
CA ALA A 146 -51.54 -27.20 -33.75
C ALA A 146 -52.18 -28.57 -33.41
N ASN A 147 -51.71 -29.22 -32.34
CA ASN A 147 -52.13 -30.57 -31.96
C ASN A 147 -53.24 -30.57 -30.90
N SER A 148 -53.18 -29.66 -29.93
CA SER A 148 -54.11 -29.61 -28.80
C SER A 148 -54.26 -28.19 -28.23
N PRO A 149 -55.06 -27.32 -28.90
CA PRO A 149 -55.16 -25.89 -28.54
C PRO A 149 -55.57 -25.62 -27.08
N SER A 150 -56.55 -26.36 -26.58
CA SER A 150 -57.05 -26.19 -25.20
C SER A 150 -56.02 -26.61 -24.14
N ALA A 151 -55.23 -27.66 -24.42
CA ALA A 151 -54.18 -28.11 -23.52
C ALA A 151 -52.99 -27.13 -23.56
N SER A 152 -52.57 -26.68 -24.74
CA SER A 152 -51.54 -25.65 -24.91
C SER A 152 -51.84 -24.37 -24.15
N GLN A 153 -53.10 -23.92 -24.16
CA GLN A 153 -53.52 -22.74 -23.39
C GLN A 153 -53.37 -22.96 -21.87
N LYS A 154 -53.68 -24.16 -21.36
CA LYS A 154 -53.48 -24.50 -19.94
C LYS A 154 -52.01 -24.55 -19.57
N TYR A 155 -51.15 -25.10 -20.42
CA TYR A 155 -49.69 -25.06 -20.23
C TYR A 155 -49.16 -23.63 -20.18
N ALA A 156 -49.61 -22.76 -21.08
CA ALA A 156 -49.23 -21.35 -21.08
C ALA A 156 -49.69 -20.61 -19.81
N GLN A 157 -50.91 -20.89 -19.34
CA GLN A 157 -51.43 -20.30 -18.09
C GLN A 157 -50.60 -20.71 -16.87
N VAL A 158 -50.34 -22.01 -16.70
CA VAL A 158 -49.51 -22.50 -15.59
C VAL A 158 -48.07 -21.97 -15.72
N GLY A 159 -47.55 -21.85 -16.95
CA GLY A 159 -46.28 -21.19 -17.21
C GLY A 159 -46.26 -19.73 -16.75
N SER A 160 -47.33 -18.97 -16.96
CA SER A 160 -47.43 -17.58 -16.47
C SER A 160 -47.48 -17.51 -14.94
N ASP A 161 -48.23 -18.41 -14.30
CA ASP A 161 -48.27 -18.52 -12.83
C ASP A 161 -46.87 -18.84 -12.27
N LEU A 162 -46.13 -19.75 -12.93
CA LEU A 162 -44.76 -20.10 -12.58
C LEU A 162 -43.75 -18.96 -12.76
N ILE A 163 -43.90 -18.10 -13.79
CA ILE A 163 -43.04 -16.89 -13.94
C ILE A 163 -43.13 -16.03 -12.68
N LEU A 164 -44.35 -15.76 -12.19
CA LEU A 164 -44.57 -14.91 -11.02
C LEU A 164 -43.96 -15.53 -9.77
N LEU A 165 -44.18 -16.82 -9.57
CA LEU A 165 -43.64 -17.55 -8.41
C LEU A 165 -42.11 -17.67 -8.45
N ILE A 166 -41.50 -17.84 -9.62
CA ILE A 166 -40.02 -17.85 -9.75
C ILE A 166 -39.44 -16.46 -9.46
N ASN A 167 -40.08 -15.38 -9.89
CA ASN A 167 -39.67 -14.02 -9.50
C ASN A 167 -39.83 -13.79 -7.99
N GLU A 168 -40.92 -14.28 -7.40
CA GLU A 168 -41.13 -14.23 -5.94
C GLU A 168 -40.06 -15.04 -5.20
N LEU A 169 -39.62 -16.18 -5.73
CA LEU A 169 -38.53 -16.98 -5.18
C LEU A 169 -37.21 -16.19 -5.16
N VAL A 170 -36.87 -15.54 -6.27
CA VAL A 170 -35.66 -14.69 -6.38
C VAL A 170 -35.71 -13.55 -5.36
N HIS A 171 -36.81 -12.81 -5.30
CA HIS A 171 -36.96 -11.71 -4.35
C HIS A 171 -36.95 -12.18 -2.89
N THR A 172 -37.61 -13.30 -2.59
CA THR A 172 -37.64 -13.86 -1.23
C THR A 172 -36.26 -14.37 -0.83
N ARG A 173 -35.48 -14.96 -1.75
CA ARG A 173 -34.06 -15.28 -1.53
C ARG A 173 -33.26 -14.03 -1.19
N GLU A 174 -33.38 -12.95 -1.96
CA GLU A 174 -32.64 -11.71 -1.67
C GLU A 174 -32.96 -11.15 -0.29
N ARG A 175 -34.24 -11.12 0.08
CA ARG A 175 -34.70 -10.68 1.39
C ARG A 175 -34.19 -11.58 2.52
N LEU A 176 -34.14 -12.90 2.30
CA LEU A 176 -33.60 -13.86 3.27
C LEU A 176 -32.11 -13.59 3.53
N PHE A 177 -31.33 -13.32 2.49
CA PHE A 177 -29.90 -13.02 2.60
C PHE A 177 -29.64 -11.66 3.27
N ASN A 178 -30.60 -10.73 3.16
CA ASN A 178 -30.58 -9.47 3.88
C ASN A 178 -31.10 -9.58 5.34
N GLY A 179 -31.56 -10.76 5.77
CA GLY A 179 -32.12 -10.99 7.10
C GLY A 179 -33.53 -10.43 7.31
N GLU A 180 -34.26 -10.11 6.24
CA GLU A 180 -35.61 -9.52 6.32
C GLU A 180 -36.74 -10.54 6.45
N VAL A 181 -36.49 -11.81 6.12
CA VAL A 181 -37.47 -12.90 6.15
C VAL A 181 -36.84 -14.19 6.66
N GLU A 182 -37.66 -15.06 7.24
CA GLU A 182 -37.24 -16.39 7.68
C GLU A 182 -37.25 -17.41 6.53
N GLN A 183 -36.47 -18.49 6.66
CA GLN A 183 -36.36 -19.55 5.67
C GLN A 183 -37.72 -20.20 5.34
N ASP A 184 -38.66 -20.21 6.29
CA ASP A 184 -40.01 -20.73 6.12
C ASP A 184 -40.80 -19.99 5.01
N VAL A 185 -40.57 -18.69 4.83
CA VAL A 185 -41.24 -17.90 3.78
C VAL A 185 -40.80 -18.38 2.40
N LEU A 186 -39.49 -18.63 2.21
CA LEU A 186 -38.96 -19.17 0.96
C LEU A 186 -39.49 -20.59 0.71
N GLN A 187 -39.62 -21.41 1.77
CA GLN A 187 -40.19 -22.75 1.66
C GLN A 187 -41.65 -22.73 1.21
N GLN A 188 -42.44 -21.73 1.63
CA GLN A 188 -43.80 -21.53 1.15
C GLN A 188 -43.83 -21.24 -0.35
N VAL A 189 -42.96 -20.36 -0.86
CA VAL A 189 -42.87 -20.07 -2.30
C VAL A 189 -42.48 -21.32 -3.09
N LEU A 190 -41.49 -22.10 -2.62
CA LEU A 190 -41.12 -23.37 -3.25
C LEU A 190 -42.27 -24.39 -3.27
N ASN A 191 -43.09 -24.42 -2.22
CA ASN A 191 -44.27 -25.28 -2.17
C ASN A 191 -45.33 -24.84 -3.20
N SER A 192 -45.54 -23.54 -3.39
CA SER A 192 -46.42 -22.99 -4.43
C SER A 192 -45.92 -23.34 -5.83
N ILE A 193 -44.61 -23.21 -6.10
CA ILE A 193 -44.00 -23.63 -7.36
C ILE A 193 -44.21 -25.13 -7.59
N LYS A 194 -44.01 -25.95 -6.55
CA LYS A 194 -44.21 -27.40 -6.63
C LYS A 194 -45.67 -27.76 -6.93
N GLN A 195 -46.64 -27.02 -6.40
CA GLN A 195 -48.06 -27.23 -6.69
C GLN A 195 -48.37 -26.95 -8.17
N GLU A 196 -47.85 -25.86 -8.74
CA GLU A 196 -48.03 -25.55 -10.16
C GLU A 196 -47.32 -26.56 -11.07
N ILE A 197 -46.13 -27.06 -10.68
CA ILE A 197 -45.45 -28.15 -11.42
C ILE A 197 -46.30 -29.43 -11.41
N ASN A 198 -46.89 -29.81 -10.27
CA ASN A 198 -47.78 -30.97 -10.19
C ASN A 198 -49.04 -30.79 -11.06
N ARG A 199 -49.52 -29.55 -11.21
CA ARG A 199 -50.63 -29.22 -12.11
C ARG A 199 -50.24 -29.45 -13.58
N LEU A 200 -48.98 -29.20 -13.96
CA LEU A 200 -48.46 -29.54 -15.30
C LEU A 200 -48.41 -31.05 -15.55
N GLU A 201 -48.05 -31.85 -14.54
CA GLU A 201 -48.03 -33.33 -14.66
C GLU A 201 -49.42 -33.92 -14.94
N GLY A 202 -50.49 -33.25 -14.47
CA GLY A 202 -51.87 -33.65 -14.70
C GLY A 202 -52.46 -33.22 -16.06
N LEU A 203 -51.72 -32.44 -16.86
CA LEU A 203 -52.19 -31.98 -18.17
C LEU A 203 -51.91 -33.03 -19.26
N PRO A 204 -52.77 -33.13 -20.29
CA PRO A 204 -52.55 -34.05 -21.40
C PRO A 204 -51.37 -33.58 -22.28
N ALA A 205 -50.57 -34.56 -22.69
CA ALA A 205 -49.54 -34.49 -23.72
C ALA A 205 -49.95 -33.67 -24.96
N LEU A 206 -49.09 -32.74 -25.39
CA LEU A 206 -49.30 -31.91 -26.59
C LEU A 206 -48.78 -32.56 -27.89
N GLY A 207 -48.18 -33.74 -27.80
CA GLY A 207 -47.68 -34.48 -28.98
C GLY A 207 -46.44 -33.86 -29.64
N VAL A 208 -45.77 -32.91 -28.97
CA VAL A 208 -44.49 -32.34 -29.42
C VAL A 208 -43.36 -33.24 -28.93
N LYS A 209 -42.65 -33.86 -29.89
CA LYS A 209 -41.55 -34.78 -29.63
C LYS A 209 -40.20 -34.08 -29.70
N GLU A 210 -39.20 -34.68 -29.06
CA GLU A 210 -37.81 -34.21 -29.16
C GLU A 210 -37.27 -34.33 -30.59
N GLU A 211 -36.48 -33.35 -31.01
CA GLU A 211 -35.74 -33.42 -32.28
C GLU A 211 -34.55 -34.36 -32.08
N LEU A 212 -34.54 -35.46 -32.84
CA LEU A 212 -33.46 -36.43 -32.82
C LEU A 212 -32.42 -36.05 -33.89
N PRO A 213 -31.11 -36.08 -33.57
CA PRO A 213 -30.06 -35.94 -34.58
C PRO A 213 -30.14 -37.10 -35.59
N ASP A 214 -29.61 -36.90 -36.81
CA ASP A 214 -29.68 -37.92 -37.87
C ASP A 214 -29.15 -39.28 -37.39
N GLN A 215 -30.04 -40.27 -37.33
CA GLN A 215 -29.78 -41.61 -36.81
C GLN A 215 -29.48 -42.63 -37.92
N SER A 216 -29.32 -42.16 -39.16
CA SER A 216 -29.06 -43.00 -40.34
C SER A 216 -27.83 -43.92 -40.19
N MET A 217 -26.87 -43.55 -39.34
CA MET A 217 -25.66 -44.34 -39.05
C MET A 217 -25.67 -45.11 -37.71
N MET A 218 -26.79 -45.15 -36.97
CA MET A 218 -26.87 -45.84 -35.67
C MET A 218 -27.48 -47.25 -35.76
N LEU A 219 -26.85 -48.24 -35.12
CA LEU A 219 -27.35 -49.63 -35.04
C LEU A 219 -28.65 -49.77 -34.22
N VAL A 220 -28.99 -48.80 -33.39
CA VAL A 220 -30.21 -48.77 -32.57
C VAL A 220 -30.88 -47.42 -32.77
N GLN A 221 -32.04 -47.42 -33.43
CA GLN A 221 -32.88 -46.23 -33.59
C GLN A 221 -33.58 -45.91 -32.26
N ARG A 222 -33.54 -44.65 -31.85
CA ARG A 222 -34.25 -44.17 -30.67
C ARG A 222 -35.59 -43.62 -31.10
N GLU A 223 -36.66 -44.01 -30.41
CA GLU A 223 -37.96 -43.37 -30.58
C GLU A 223 -37.94 -41.96 -29.97
N ALA A 224 -38.42 -40.97 -30.72
CA ALA A 224 -38.52 -39.60 -30.24
C ALA A 224 -39.53 -39.55 -29.09
N LYS A 225 -39.04 -39.24 -27.89
CA LYS A 225 -39.88 -39.10 -26.70
C LYS A 225 -40.59 -37.75 -26.69
N GLU A 226 -41.67 -37.70 -25.94
CA GLU A 226 -42.39 -36.45 -25.73
C GLU A 226 -41.57 -35.47 -24.88
N LEU A 227 -41.53 -34.20 -25.32
CA LEU A 227 -40.67 -33.18 -24.71
C LEU A 227 -41.22 -32.68 -23.36
N GLY A 228 -42.54 -32.63 -23.20
CA GLY A 228 -43.24 -32.10 -22.02
C GLY A 228 -42.84 -32.79 -20.71
N PRO A 229 -42.96 -34.13 -20.59
CA PRO A 229 -42.57 -34.86 -19.38
C PRO A 229 -41.12 -34.62 -18.95
N LYS A 230 -40.21 -34.46 -19.92
CA LYS A 230 -38.80 -34.16 -19.64
C LYS A 230 -38.64 -32.79 -18.99
N ILE A 231 -39.22 -31.74 -19.57
CA ILE A 231 -39.19 -30.37 -19.03
C ILE A 231 -39.78 -30.34 -17.62
N ILE A 232 -40.95 -30.95 -17.42
CA ILE A 232 -41.63 -30.97 -16.12
C ILE A 232 -40.78 -31.71 -15.07
N SER A 233 -40.17 -32.84 -15.43
CA SER A 233 -39.29 -33.59 -14.52
C SER A 233 -38.01 -32.82 -14.17
N GLU A 234 -37.44 -32.06 -15.11
CA GLU A 234 -36.28 -31.20 -14.89
C GLU A 234 -36.62 -30.06 -13.93
N MET A 235 -37.78 -29.39 -14.12
CA MET A 235 -38.29 -28.37 -13.19
C MET A 235 -38.56 -28.95 -11.79
N ALA A 236 -39.23 -30.10 -11.69
CA ALA A 236 -39.53 -30.76 -10.42
C ALA A 236 -38.25 -31.12 -9.64
N SER A 237 -37.23 -31.60 -10.35
CA SER A 237 -35.91 -31.93 -9.79
C SER A 237 -35.20 -30.68 -9.25
N LEU A 238 -35.19 -29.58 -10.02
CA LEU A 238 -34.58 -28.31 -9.62
C LEU A 238 -35.24 -27.74 -8.35
N VAL A 239 -36.57 -27.70 -8.30
CA VAL A 239 -37.32 -27.22 -7.13
C VAL A 239 -37.10 -28.11 -5.90
N THR A 240 -37.01 -29.43 -6.10
CA THR A 240 -36.76 -30.38 -4.99
C THR A 240 -35.34 -30.26 -4.43
N ARG A 241 -34.37 -29.92 -5.27
CA ARG A 241 -32.96 -29.78 -4.88
C ARG A 241 -32.66 -28.42 -4.24
N TYR A 242 -33.42 -27.38 -4.58
CA TYR A 242 -33.20 -26.00 -4.12
C TYR A 242 -33.03 -25.85 -2.59
N PRO A 243 -33.87 -26.46 -1.71
CA PRO A 243 -33.70 -26.32 -0.25
C PRO A 243 -32.35 -26.84 0.26
N ARG A 244 -31.83 -27.93 -0.32
CA ARG A 244 -30.53 -28.48 0.05
C ARG A 244 -29.40 -27.55 -0.37
N GLU A 245 -29.50 -26.95 -1.56
CA GLU A 245 -28.53 -25.97 -2.04
C GLU A 245 -28.56 -24.70 -1.19
N LEU A 246 -29.75 -24.23 -0.81
CA LEU A 246 -29.91 -23.09 0.09
C LEU A 246 -29.27 -23.36 1.46
N SER A 247 -29.56 -24.51 2.08
CA SER A 247 -28.96 -24.86 3.37
C SER A 247 -27.43 -24.96 3.29
N SER A 248 -26.91 -25.50 2.20
CA SER A 248 -25.46 -25.62 2.00
C SER A 248 -24.80 -24.25 1.79
N THR A 249 -25.47 -23.34 1.05
CA THR A 249 -25.03 -21.96 0.86
C THR A 249 -25.05 -21.17 2.18
N LEU A 250 -26.12 -21.29 2.97
CA LEU A 250 -26.21 -20.61 4.28
C LEU A 250 -25.13 -21.12 5.26
N GLU A 251 -24.86 -22.43 5.30
CA GLU A 251 -23.80 -22.98 6.13
C GLU A 251 -22.41 -22.47 5.70
N LEU A 252 -22.19 -22.34 4.39
CA LEU A 252 -20.95 -21.82 3.82
C LEU A 252 -20.74 -20.34 4.19
N ILE A 253 -21.80 -19.52 4.11
CA ILE A 253 -21.79 -18.11 4.51
C ILE A 253 -21.49 -17.99 6.01
N ALA A 254 -22.18 -18.77 6.85
CA ALA A 254 -21.96 -18.75 8.30
C ALA A 254 -20.53 -19.16 8.70
N LYS A 255 -19.99 -20.23 8.08
CA LYS A 255 -18.59 -20.66 8.29
C LYS A 255 -17.60 -19.57 7.88
N ARG A 256 -17.87 -18.88 6.78
CA ARG A 256 -17.05 -17.78 6.29
C ARG A 256 -17.09 -16.60 7.24
N GLU A 257 -18.27 -16.17 7.70
CA GLU A 257 -18.43 -15.08 8.67
C GLU A 257 -17.71 -15.38 10.00
N GLN A 258 -17.84 -16.61 10.51
CA GLN A 258 -17.11 -17.06 11.69
C GLN A 258 -15.59 -16.98 11.48
N ALA A 259 -15.11 -17.42 10.31
CA ALA A 259 -13.69 -17.34 9.99
C ALA A 259 -13.20 -15.89 9.85
N PHE A 260 -13.96 -15.00 9.22
CA PHE A 260 -13.65 -13.57 9.17
C PHE A 260 -13.46 -13.01 10.58
N LYS A 261 -14.41 -13.29 11.47
CA LYS A 261 -14.35 -12.85 12.86
C LYS A 261 -13.13 -13.41 13.60
N SER A 262 -12.79 -14.67 13.37
CA SER A 262 -11.58 -15.30 13.92
C SER A 262 -10.30 -14.66 13.40
N ILE A 263 -10.19 -14.41 12.10
CA ILE A 263 -9.01 -13.76 11.50
C ILE A 263 -8.87 -12.33 12.01
N SER A 264 -9.97 -11.56 12.07
CA SER A 264 -9.94 -10.20 12.64
C SER A 264 -9.52 -10.19 14.12
N ASN A 265 -10.00 -11.15 14.91
CA ASN A 265 -9.56 -11.30 16.31
C ASN A 265 -8.07 -11.67 16.40
N ASP A 266 -7.59 -12.56 15.53
CA ASP A 266 -6.17 -12.95 15.50
C ASP A 266 -5.27 -11.81 15.05
N ILE A 267 -5.70 -10.96 14.10
CA ILE A 267 -5.01 -9.73 13.73
C ILE A 267 -4.85 -8.82 14.95
N ALA A 268 -5.94 -8.61 15.70
CA ALA A 268 -5.89 -7.81 16.93
C ALA A 268 -4.97 -8.45 18.00
N GLN A 269 -4.98 -9.77 18.12
CA GLN A 269 -4.06 -10.49 19.01
C GLN A 269 -2.60 -10.34 18.57
N ILE A 270 -2.27 -10.45 17.28
CA ILE A 270 -0.92 -10.24 16.76
C ILE A 270 -0.41 -8.84 17.11
N GLN A 271 -1.25 -7.82 16.94
CA GLN A 271 -0.91 -6.45 17.33
C GLN A 271 -0.67 -6.32 18.84
N ALA A 272 -1.52 -6.95 19.65
CA ALA A 272 -1.36 -6.96 21.11
C ALA A 272 -0.08 -7.69 21.54
N ILE A 273 0.26 -8.82 20.91
CA ILE A 273 1.50 -9.58 21.14
C ILE A 273 2.71 -8.71 20.80
N ALA A 274 2.71 -8.01 19.66
CA ALA A 274 3.79 -7.13 19.25
C ALA A 274 3.97 -5.91 20.18
N VAL A 275 2.92 -5.43 20.84
CA VAL A 275 3.04 -4.36 21.85
C VAL A 275 3.48 -4.93 23.20
N ALA A 276 2.95 -6.09 23.61
CA ALA A 276 3.30 -6.74 24.87
C ALA A 276 4.77 -7.17 24.91
N ALA A 277 5.29 -7.75 23.82
CA ALA A 277 6.69 -8.13 23.72
C ALA A 277 7.62 -6.91 23.69
N GLU A 278 7.20 -5.80 23.07
CA GLU A 278 7.95 -4.54 23.09
C GLU A 278 8.07 -4.01 24.51
N LYS A 279 6.96 -3.99 25.25
CA LYS A 279 6.92 -3.57 26.64
C LYS A 279 7.83 -4.43 27.51
N GLN A 280 7.77 -5.76 27.37
CA GLN A 280 8.64 -6.67 28.11
C GLN A 280 10.12 -6.41 27.82
N LEU A 281 10.48 -6.10 26.57
CA LEU A 281 11.84 -5.75 26.19
C LEU A 281 12.28 -4.43 26.84
N ILE A 282 11.42 -3.40 26.80
CA ILE A 282 11.67 -2.09 27.42
C ILE A 282 11.84 -2.23 28.94
N ASP A 283 11.02 -3.03 29.61
CA ASP A 283 11.12 -3.24 31.06
C ASP A 283 12.47 -3.88 31.44
N VAL A 284 12.90 -4.91 30.70
CA VAL A 284 14.23 -5.54 30.88
C VAL A 284 15.36 -4.55 30.58
N GLN A 285 15.22 -3.69 29.56
CA GLN A 285 16.19 -2.65 29.24
C GLN A 285 16.30 -1.60 30.36
N GLN A 286 15.17 -1.19 30.95
CA GLN A 286 15.16 -0.23 32.06
C GLN A 286 15.86 -0.80 33.29
N GLU A 287 15.65 -2.08 33.62
CA GLU A 287 16.38 -2.74 34.69
C GLU A 287 17.90 -2.74 34.44
N GLN A 288 18.33 -3.04 33.21
CA GLN A 288 19.75 -3.04 32.85
C GLN A 288 20.37 -1.64 32.88
N LEU A 289 19.66 -0.62 32.39
CA LEU A 289 20.09 0.78 32.49
C LEU A 289 20.17 1.25 33.94
N LEU A 290 19.24 0.83 34.80
CA LEU A 290 19.30 1.13 36.23
C LEU A 290 20.52 0.48 36.88
N GLN A 291 20.82 -0.77 36.56
CA GLN A 291 22.04 -1.46 37.02
C GLN A 291 23.29 -0.69 36.60
N ILE A 292 23.40 -0.29 35.32
CA ILE A 292 24.52 0.53 34.82
C ILE A 292 24.64 1.84 35.61
N LYS A 293 23.53 2.58 35.78
CA LYS A 293 23.50 3.85 36.52
C LYS A 293 23.97 3.68 37.96
N ILE A 294 23.46 2.68 38.68
CA ILE A 294 23.86 2.41 40.08
C ILE A 294 25.35 2.07 40.15
N THR A 295 25.86 1.28 39.21
CA THR A 295 27.28 0.89 39.18
C THR A 295 28.20 2.10 38.96
N ILE A 296 27.84 3.01 38.03
CA ILE A 296 28.59 4.24 37.78
C ILE A 296 28.54 5.18 39.00
N VAL A 297 27.35 5.39 39.59
CA VAL A 297 27.18 6.25 40.77
C VAL A 297 28.00 5.72 41.96
N ALA A 298 27.99 4.41 42.21
CA ALA A 298 28.79 3.79 43.26
C ALA A 298 30.30 4.03 43.05
N LEU A 299 30.75 4.01 41.80
CA LEU A 299 32.15 4.17 41.43
C LEU A 299 32.61 5.64 41.56
N VAL A 300 31.76 6.60 41.18
CA VAL A 300 31.97 8.04 41.46
C VAL A 300 32.01 8.31 42.96
N ALA A 301 31.10 7.72 43.74
CA ALA A 301 31.10 7.86 45.20
C ALA A 301 32.38 7.30 45.83
N ALA A 302 32.88 6.16 45.35
CA ALA A 302 34.16 5.58 45.80
C ALA A 302 35.36 6.50 45.49
N LEU A 303 35.37 7.15 44.33
CA LEU A 303 36.38 8.15 43.96
C LEU A 303 36.33 9.39 44.87
N LEU A 304 35.13 9.92 45.14
CA LEU A 304 34.96 11.05 46.05
C LEU A 304 35.39 10.71 47.48
N LEU A 305 35.06 9.50 47.95
CA LEU A 305 35.46 9.02 49.27
C LEU A 305 36.98 8.84 49.36
N PHE A 306 37.61 8.29 48.31
CA PHE A 306 39.06 8.22 48.22
C PHE A 306 39.71 9.62 48.22
N ALA A 307 39.18 10.55 47.43
CA ALA A 307 39.67 11.94 47.39
C ALA A 307 39.56 12.62 48.76
N LEU A 308 38.45 12.41 49.48
CA LEU A 308 38.24 12.95 50.83
C LEU A 308 39.23 12.36 51.83
N ILE A 309 39.41 11.04 51.84
CA ILE A 309 40.37 10.36 52.73
C ILE A 309 41.80 10.83 52.43
N ASN A 310 42.16 10.92 51.15
CA ASN A 310 43.47 11.38 50.71
C ASN A 310 43.73 12.82 51.14
N PHE A 311 42.73 13.71 50.98
CA PHE A 311 42.79 15.10 51.42
C PHE A 311 42.97 15.22 52.94
N LEU A 312 42.23 14.46 53.74
CA LEU A 312 42.36 14.45 55.21
C LEU A 312 43.76 13.99 55.63
N LEU A 313 44.30 12.94 55.00
CA LEU A 313 45.63 12.42 55.26
C LEU A 313 46.73 13.41 54.84
N LEU A 314 46.63 14.02 53.66
CA LEU A 314 47.55 15.07 53.21
C LEU A 314 47.53 16.28 54.15
N LYS A 315 46.34 16.70 54.59
CA LYS A 315 46.19 17.82 55.52
C LYS A 315 46.93 17.56 56.82
N GLN A 316 46.75 16.37 57.41
CA GLN A 316 47.31 16.04 58.72
C GLN A 316 48.80 15.66 58.66
N MET A 317 49.25 15.00 57.59
CA MET A 317 50.63 14.51 57.47
C MET A 317 51.59 15.51 56.81
N VAL A 318 51.09 16.42 55.97
CA VAL A 318 51.91 17.35 55.18
C VAL A 318 51.60 18.81 55.55
N LEU A 319 50.34 19.26 55.45
CA LEU A 319 50.01 20.69 55.67
C LEU A 319 50.18 21.15 57.12
N THR A 320 49.78 20.35 58.11
CA THR A 320 49.89 20.75 59.53
C THR A 320 51.36 20.91 59.97
N PRO A 321 52.28 19.96 59.67
CA PRO A 321 53.71 20.16 59.91
C PRO A 321 54.32 21.34 59.13
N LEU A 322 53.92 21.55 57.87
CA LEU A 322 54.36 22.71 57.07
C LEU A 322 53.92 24.05 57.67
N ARG A 323 52.71 24.13 58.24
CA ARG A 323 52.26 25.34 58.95
C ARG A 323 53.07 25.60 60.24
N SER A 324 53.49 24.55 60.94
CA SER A 324 54.40 24.68 62.10
C SER A 324 55.78 25.17 61.68
N LEU A 325 56.32 24.69 60.54
CA LEU A 325 57.58 25.19 59.98
C LEU A 325 57.48 26.66 59.54
N ARG A 326 56.39 27.05 58.88
CA ARG A 326 56.10 28.44 58.51
C ARG A 326 56.07 29.36 59.74
N ASN A 327 55.39 28.95 60.80
CA ASN A 327 55.30 29.75 62.04
C ASN A 327 56.67 29.88 62.73
N ALA A 328 57.51 28.83 62.71
CA ALA A 328 58.88 28.89 63.22
C ALA A 328 59.80 29.79 62.37
N MET A 329 59.63 29.82 61.05
CA MET A 329 60.33 30.74 60.15
C MET A 329 59.90 32.20 60.35
N GLN A 330 58.60 32.44 60.55
CA GLN A 330 58.08 33.79 60.84
C GLN A 330 58.64 34.34 62.16
N GLN A 331 58.72 33.51 63.21
CA GLN A 331 59.33 33.88 64.49
C GLN A 331 60.83 34.20 64.37
N LEU A 332 61.57 33.48 63.51
CA LEU A 332 62.98 33.76 63.24
C LEU A 332 63.18 35.12 62.57
N LEU A 333 62.32 35.48 61.60
CA LEU A 333 62.45 36.71 60.80
C LEU A 333 61.98 37.98 61.52
N GLU A 334 60.92 37.90 62.33
CA GLU A 334 60.33 39.08 62.98
C GLU A 334 60.89 39.35 64.39
N GLN A 335 61.36 38.32 65.10
CA GLN A 335 61.73 38.42 66.53
C GLN A 335 63.20 38.04 66.82
N GLN A 336 63.99 37.65 65.80
CA GLN A 336 65.39 37.19 65.92
C GLN A 336 65.63 36.06 66.93
N GLN A 337 64.59 35.33 67.33
CA GLN A 337 64.72 34.22 68.27
C GLN A 337 64.88 32.89 67.53
N LEU A 338 66.01 32.23 67.79
CA LEU A 338 66.35 30.92 67.24
C LEU A 338 65.57 29.83 67.98
N THR A 339 64.36 29.55 67.49
CA THR A 339 63.52 28.50 68.09
C THR A 339 63.68 27.20 67.30
N TYR A 340 64.36 26.23 67.91
CA TYR A 340 64.50 24.86 67.39
C TYR A 340 63.12 24.19 67.30
N LEU A 341 62.78 23.53 66.18
CA LEU A 341 61.52 22.78 66.08
C LEU A 341 61.57 21.50 66.93
N PRO A 342 60.71 21.33 67.96
CA PRO A 342 60.68 20.10 68.75
C PRO A 342 59.73 19.06 68.15
N GLY A 343 60.10 17.78 68.26
CA GLY A 343 59.15 16.66 68.16
C GLY A 343 58.89 16.06 66.78
N ALA A 344 59.77 16.23 65.79
CA ALA A 344 59.62 15.55 64.52
C ALA A 344 60.13 14.09 64.61
N ASP A 345 59.27 13.12 64.32
CA ASP A 345 59.63 11.70 64.30
C ASP A 345 60.75 11.46 63.26
N LYS A 346 61.91 10.96 63.73
CA LYS A 346 63.14 10.72 62.95
C LYS A 346 62.94 9.77 61.75
N ARG A 347 61.79 9.09 61.68
CA ARG A 347 61.42 8.17 60.59
C ARG A 347 60.60 8.83 59.47
N THR A 348 60.33 10.14 59.54
CA THR A 348 59.52 10.89 58.57
C THR A 348 60.36 11.95 57.83
N GLU A 349 59.98 12.32 56.60
CA GLU A 349 60.67 13.36 55.81
C GLU A 349 60.55 14.74 56.48
N PHE A 350 59.50 15.02 57.24
CA PHE A 350 59.42 16.24 58.07
C PHE A 350 60.46 16.22 59.21
N GLY A 351 60.78 15.04 59.75
CA GLY A 351 61.90 14.84 60.68
C GLY A 351 63.28 15.08 60.05
N GLU A 352 63.43 14.79 58.76
CA GLU A 352 64.62 15.15 57.98
C GLU A 352 64.63 16.67 57.67
N VAL A 353 63.50 17.29 57.32
CA VAL A 353 63.39 18.74 57.07
C VAL A 353 63.61 19.56 58.35
N ALA A 354 63.14 19.13 59.52
CA ALA A 354 63.47 19.75 60.81
C ALA A 354 64.99 19.69 61.10
N LYS A 355 65.64 18.57 60.73
CA LYS A 355 67.10 18.40 60.82
C LYS A 355 67.84 19.32 59.84
N PHE A 356 67.33 19.50 58.61
CA PHE A 356 67.89 20.41 57.63
C PHE A 356 67.58 21.89 57.90
N PHE A 357 66.43 22.25 58.49
CA PHE A 357 66.13 23.62 58.94
C PHE A 357 67.11 24.07 60.03
N ASN A 358 67.39 23.18 60.97
CA ASN A 358 68.47 23.37 61.93
C ASN A 358 69.87 23.41 61.28
N GLY A 359 70.03 22.80 60.11
CA GLY A 359 71.23 22.87 59.26
C GLY A 359 71.29 24.08 58.31
N ILE A 360 70.16 24.73 57.98
CA ILE A 360 70.09 25.96 57.18
C ILE A 360 70.62 27.15 58.00
N LEU A 361 70.48 27.12 59.32
CA LEU A 361 71.23 28.00 60.23
C LEU A 361 72.75 27.93 60.01
N GLU A 362 73.26 26.75 59.64
CA GLU A 362 74.66 26.51 59.32
C GLU A 362 74.98 26.76 57.82
N GLN A 363 74.00 26.61 56.93
CA GLN A 363 74.14 26.67 55.47
C GLN A 363 73.62 27.98 54.84
N THR A 364 73.47 29.05 55.62
CA THR A 364 73.38 30.43 55.08
C THR A 364 74.74 30.95 54.58
N LYS A 365 75.74 30.05 54.46
CA LYS A 365 77.08 30.31 53.94
C LYS A 365 77.34 29.78 52.52
N SER A 366 76.41 29.07 51.85
CA SER A 366 76.74 28.40 50.57
C SER A 366 75.69 28.40 49.43
N SER A 367 74.84 29.43 49.30
CA SER A 367 73.79 29.47 48.26
C SER A 367 74.03 30.54 47.19
N GLU A 368 75.10 30.37 46.41
CA GLU A 368 75.34 31.16 45.19
C GLU A 368 75.38 30.28 43.92
N ALA A 369 75.51 28.95 44.07
CA ALA A 369 75.61 28.01 42.94
C ALA A 369 74.27 27.47 42.39
N GLN A 370 73.13 27.68 43.06
CA GLN A 370 71.82 27.13 42.64
C GLN A 370 71.08 28.03 41.63
N LYS A 371 71.45 29.32 41.55
CA LYS A 371 70.79 30.34 40.72
C LYS A 371 71.01 30.12 39.21
N SER A 372 72.13 29.52 38.82
CA SER A 372 72.48 29.29 37.41
C SER A 372 71.72 28.11 36.76
N ARG A 373 71.37 27.06 37.53
CA ARG A 373 70.67 25.87 37.01
C ARG A 373 69.18 26.09 36.75
N GLN A 374 68.53 26.97 37.50
CA GLN A 374 67.11 27.29 37.30
C GLN A 374 66.88 28.13 36.03
N MET A 375 67.89 28.86 35.54
CA MET A 375 67.74 29.73 34.37
C MET A 375 67.78 28.98 33.02
N SER A 376 68.47 27.83 32.97
CA SER A 376 68.47 26.97 31.76
C SER A 376 67.09 26.38 31.45
N VAL A 377 66.30 26.04 32.48
CA VAL A 377 64.95 25.46 32.33
C VAL A 377 63.95 26.51 31.81
N VAL A 378 64.13 27.78 32.18
CA VAL A 378 63.28 28.88 31.71
C VAL A 378 63.54 29.19 30.23
N ASN A 379 64.79 29.14 29.78
CA ASN A 379 65.15 29.38 28.37
C ASN A 379 64.58 28.28 27.44
N ASP A 380 64.65 27.00 27.84
CA ASP A 380 64.07 25.89 27.06
C ASP A 380 62.52 25.94 27.01
N ALA A 381 61.87 26.40 28.07
CA ALA A 381 60.42 26.58 28.09
C ALA A 381 59.97 27.72 27.16
N LEU A 382 60.70 28.84 27.12
CA LEU A 382 60.40 29.97 26.22
C LEU A 382 60.56 29.58 24.75
N LYS A 383 61.56 28.76 24.39
CA LYS A 383 61.70 28.21 23.03
C LYS A 383 60.52 27.32 22.63
N THR A 384 60.02 26.51 23.55
CA THR A 384 58.84 25.66 23.29
C THR A 384 57.60 26.51 23.03
N VAL A 385 57.41 27.59 23.80
CA VAL A 385 56.30 28.54 23.61
C VAL A 385 56.37 29.24 22.24
N ILE A 386 57.55 29.66 21.79
CA ILE A 386 57.73 30.26 20.45
C ILE A 386 57.35 29.26 19.35
N GLN A 387 57.76 27.99 19.50
CA GLN A 387 57.46 26.94 18.53
C GLN A 387 55.94 26.63 18.45
N GLU A 388 55.25 26.58 19.60
CA GLU A 388 53.80 26.41 19.67
C GLU A 388 53.06 27.63 19.06
N LEU A 389 53.54 28.85 19.29
CA LEU A 389 52.97 30.08 18.70
C LEU A 389 53.06 30.08 17.17
N GLN A 390 54.18 29.62 16.59
CA GLN A 390 54.34 29.50 15.14
C GLN A 390 53.38 28.47 14.53
N GLU A 391 53.15 27.36 15.22
CA GLU A 391 52.18 26.35 14.81
C GLU A 391 50.74 26.89 14.85
N LEU A 392 50.42 27.69 15.87
CA LEU A 392 49.14 28.37 16.05
C LEU A 392 48.88 29.43 14.97
N VAL A 393 49.90 30.20 14.60
CA VAL A 393 49.87 31.14 13.47
C VAL A 393 49.59 30.41 12.16
N SER A 394 50.26 29.28 11.90
CA SER A 394 50.01 28.46 10.70
C SER A 394 48.58 27.89 10.68
N SER A 395 48.07 27.43 11.82
CA SER A 395 46.70 26.92 11.95
C SER A 395 45.65 28.02 11.75
N SER A 396 45.89 29.23 12.27
CA SER A 396 45.02 30.39 12.05
C SER A 396 44.91 30.74 10.56
N HIS A 397 46.06 30.80 9.86
CA HIS A 397 46.08 31.07 8.42
C HIS A 397 45.35 29.98 7.61
N LYS A 398 45.54 28.69 7.95
CA LYS A 398 44.78 27.59 7.30
C LYS A 398 43.27 27.73 7.50
N THR A 399 42.86 28.11 8.71
CA THR A 399 41.44 28.32 9.05
C THR A 399 40.86 29.50 8.26
N GLN A 400 41.61 30.60 8.14
CA GLN A 400 41.23 31.75 7.31
C GLN A 400 41.04 31.36 5.85
N THR A 401 42.02 30.70 5.23
CA THR A 401 41.92 30.24 3.83
C THR A 401 40.76 29.28 3.61
N SER A 402 40.48 28.39 4.59
CA SER A 402 39.33 27.49 4.53
C SER A 402 38.00 28.25 4.62
N ALA A 403 37.92 29.29 5.45
CA ALA A 403 36.73 30.15 5.55
C ALA A 403 36.50 30.95 4.26
N GLU A 404 37.56 31.49 3.64
CA GLU A 404 37.50 32.17 2.34
C GLU A 404 37.00 31.22 1.23
N SER A 405 37.52 30.00 1.16
CA SER A 405 37.02 28.99 0.21
C SER A 405 35.56 28.58 0.48
N THR A 406 35.13 28.58 1.73
CA THR A 406 33.72 28.32 2.09
C THR A 406 32.80 29.45 1.60
N ILE A 407 33.27 30.71 1.61
CA ILE A 407 32.54 31.86 1.05
C ILE A 407 32.38 31.72 -0.47
N GLU A 408 33.38 31.22 -1.20
CA GLU A 408 33.24 30.92 -2.62
C GLU A 408 32.18 29.83 -2.87
N GLY A 409 32.15 28.78 -2.04
CA GLY A 409 31.10 27.75 -2.08
C GLY A 409 29.70 28.32 -1.81
N ILE A 410 29.57 29.31 -0.91
CA ILE A 410 28.31 30.02 -0.66
C ILE A 410 27.82 30.78 -1.91
N ASN A 411 28.72 31.42 -2.66
CA ASN A 411 28.32 32.12 -3.89
C ASN A 411 27.75 31.15 -4.93
N GLN A 412 28.34 29.95 -5.08
CA GLN A 412 27.81 28.89 -5.94
C GLN A 412 26.43 28.40 -5.46
N LEU A 413 26.22 28.29 -4.13
CA LEU A 413 24.91 27.95 -3.57
C LEU A 413 23.85 29.02 -3.86
N ASN A 414 24.22 30.30 -3.91
CA ASN A 414 23.29 31.38 -4.26
C ASN A 414 22.88 31.32 -5.74
N GLU A 415 23.81 31.02 -6.66
CA GLU A 415 23.51 30.80 -8.08
C GLU A 415 22.59 29.59 -8.27
N LEU A 416 22.86 28.50 -7.54
CA LEU A 416 22.01 27.31 -7.54
C LEU A 416 20.60 27.61 -7.02
N THR A 417 20.49 28.39 -5.94
CA THR A 417 19.18 28.81 -5.38
C THR A 417 18.39 29.65 -6.38
N THR A 418 19.07 30.55 -7.11
CA THR A 418 18.42 31.35 -8.17
C THR A 418 17.90 30.45 -9.29
N SER A 419 18.70 29.48 -9.73
CA SER A 419 18.31 28.50 -10.74
C SER A 419 17.15 27.61 -10.29
N LEU A 420 17.15 27.20 -9.01
CA LEU A 420 16.08 26.44 -8.38
C LEU A 420 14.77 27.23 -8.38
N ASN A 421 14.81 28.52 -8.04
CA ASN A 421 13.62 29.39 -8.06
C ASN A 421 13.00 29.46 -9.46
N SER A 422 13.81 29.71 -10.50
CA SER A 422 13.32 29.76 -11.88
C SER A 422 12.76 28.40 -12.35
N CYS A 423 13.40 27.29 -11.97
CA CYS A 423 12.90 25.95 -12.29
C CYS A 423 11.55 25.68 -11.61
N THR A 424 11.41 26.11 -10.35
CA THR A 424 10.19 25.92 -9.56
C THR A 424 9.04 26.78 -10.08
N GLU A 425 9.31 28.01 -10.49
CA GLU A 425 8.33 28.88 -11.15
C GLU A 425 7.83 28.28 -12.48
N ALA A 426 8.73 27.75 -13.30
CA ALA A 426 8.36 27.05 -14.53
C ALA A 426 7.54 25.78 -14.26
N LEU A 427 7.85 25.05 -13.19
CA LEU A 427 7.08 23.88 -12.76
C LEU A 427 5.66 24.28 -12.33
N GLU A 428 5.51 25.34 -11.54
CA GLU A 428 4.20 25.87 -11.14
C GLU A 428 3.38 26.30 -12.35
N GLN A 429 3.99 27.02 -13.30
CA GLN A 429 3.32 27.44 -14.53
C GLN A 429 2.85 26.25 -15.37
N ASN A 430 3.70 25.23 -15.53
CA ASN A 430 3.34 24.00 -16.26
C ASN A 430 2.22 23.23 -15.57
N ALA A 431 2.23 23.17 -14.24
CA ALA A 431 1.17 22.55 -13.45
C ALA A 431 -0.18 23.26 -13.68
N LEU A 432 -0.19 24.60 -13.59
CA LEU A 432 -1.39 25.40 -13.85
C LEU A 432 -1.90 25.24 -15.29
N GLY A 433 -1.00 25.29 -16.28
CA GLY A 433 -1.36 25.06 -17.69
C GLY A 433 -1.89 23.66 -17.95
N THR A 434 -1.39 22.64 -17.24
CA THR A 434 -1.91 21.28 -17.30
C THR A 434 -3.32 21.20 -16.71
N GLN A 435 -3.60 21.89 -15.59
CA GLN A 435 -4.94 21.93 -15.01
C GLN A 435 -5.95 22.58 -15.96
N GLU A 436 -5.60 23.72 -16.57
CA GLU A 436 -6.44 24.39 -17.56
C GLU A 436 -6.71 23.46 -18.77
N SER A 437 -5.68 22.80 -19.28
CA SER A 437 -5.80 21.85 -20.39
C SER A 437 -6.71 20.67 -20.04
N MET A 438 -6.67 20.18 -18.80
CA MET A 438 -7.57 19.11 -18.33
C MET A 438 -9.01 19.60 -18.13
N GLN A 439 -9.21 20.86 -17.75
CA GLN A 439 -10.54 21.46 -17.70
C GLN A 439 -11.17 21.53 -19.10
N VAL A 440 -10.40 21.98 -20.08
CA VAL A 440 -10.83 21.99 -21.50
C VAL A 440 -11.10 20.56 -21.98
N SER A 441 -10.23 19.61 -21.65
CA SER A 441 -10.41 18.19 -22.01
C SER A 441 -11.71 17.62 -21.44
N ARG A 442 -12.05 17.93 -20.18
CA ARG A 442 -13.34 17.54 -19.57
C ARG A 442 -14.54 18.09 -20.32
N GLU A 443 -14.47 19.33 -20.82
CA GLU A 443 -15.54 19.90 -21.64
C GLU A 443 -15.72 19.14 -22.96
N TYR A 444 -14.62 18.80 -23.63
CA TYR A 444 -14.67 17.99 -24.85
C TYR A 444 -15.19 16.56 -24.60
N ILE A 445 -14.79 15.93 -23.49
CA ILE A 445 -15.28 14.61 -23.11
C ILE A 445 -16.80 14.64 -22.85
N ARG A 446 -17.32 15.70 -22.20
CA ARG A 446 -18.78 15.88 -22.04
C ARG A 446 -19.48 16.02 -23.39
N LYS A 447 -18.96 16.86 -24.29
CA LYS A 447 -19.50 17.01 -25.65
C LYS A 447 -19.49 15.68 -26.42
N LEU A 448 -18.44 14.88 -26.24
CA LEU A 448 -18.34 13.54 -26.85
C LEU A 448 -19.38 12.57 -26.27
N SER A 449 -19.61 12.61 -24.95
CA SER A 449 -20.65 11.82 -24.29
C SER A 449 -22.04 12.20 -24.79
N ASP A 450 -22.34 13.50 -24.90
CA ASP A 450 -23.62 14.00 -25.39
C ASP A 450 -23.83 13.59 -26.85
N ALA A 451 -22.79 13.69 -27.69
CA ALA A 451 -22.84 13.25 -29.08
C ALA A 451 -23.08 11.73 -29.20
N SER A 452 -22.48 10.93 -28.30
CA SER A 452 -22.70 9.48 -28.23
C SER A 452 -24.16 9.15 -27.93
N ASN A 453 -24.74 9.82 -26.93
CA ASN A 453 -26.16 9.63 -26.56
C ASN A 453 -27.11 10.00 -27.71
N VAL A 454 -26.84 11.10 -28.42
CA VAL A 454 -27.62 11.50 -29.60
C VAL A 454 -27.52 10.47 -30.72
N ASN A 455 -26.33 9.93 -30.97
CA ASN A 455 -26.12 8.88 -31.95
C ASN A 455 -26.87 7.60 -31.60
N GLU A 456 -26.86 7.18 -30.33
CA GLU A 456 -27.60 6.00 -29.87
C GLU A 456 -29.10 6.16 -30.14
N GLN A 457 -29.66 7.33 -29.85
CA GLN A 457 -31.07 7.62 -30.09
C GLN A 457 -31.43 7.68 -31.59
N ALA A 458 -30.56 8.26 -32.42
CA ALA A 458 -30.71 8.24 -33.87
C ALA A 458 -30.66 6.81 -34.43
N MET A 459 -29.77 5.98 -33.89
CA MET A 459 -29.63 4.57 -34.25
C MET A 459 -30.86 3.75 -33.87
N LYS A 460 -31.40 3.92 -32.66
CA LYS A 460 -32.66 3.27 -32.25
C LYS A 460 -33.83 3.62 -33.17
N SER A 461 -33.89 4.88 -33.61
CA SER A 461 -34.89 5.35 -34.57
C SER A 461 -34.70 4.69 -35.94
N ALA A 462 -33.47 4.65 -36.45
CA ALA A 462 -33.15 3.99 -37.72
C ALA A 462 -33.51 2.49 -37.70
N LYS A 463 -33.24 1.78 -36.60
CA LYS A 463 -33.62 0.37 -36.43
C LYS A 463 -35.13 0.16 -36.49
N THR A 464 -35.90 1.08 -35.93
CA THR A 464 -37.37 1.05 -35.99
C THR A 464 -37.83 1.18 -37.45
N SER A 465 -37.30 2.13 -38.20
CA SER A 465 -37.65 2.32 -39.62
C SER A 465 -37.25 1.13 -40.50
N VAL A 466 -36.12 0.48 -40.22
CA VAL A 466 -35.70 -0.75 -40.93
C VAL A 466 -36.65 -1.91 -40.66
N ASN A 467 -37.10 -2.07 -39.40
CA ASN A 467 -38.08 -3.10 -39.04
C ASN A 467 -39.45 -2.84 -39.70
N GLU A 468 -39.89 -1.58 -39.76
CA GLU A 468 -41.11 -1.18 -40.47
C GLU A 468 -41.02 -1.45 -41.97
N LEU A 469 -39.86 -1.17 -42.59
CA LEU A 469 -39.60 -1.49 -43.99
C LEU A 469 -39.66 -3.00 -44.24
N ALA A 470 -39.02 -3.80 -43.38
CA ALA A 470 -39.06 -5.27 -43.49
C ALA A 470 -40.50 -5.81 -43.42
N SER A 471 -41.29 -5.32 -42.45
CA SER A 471 -42.72 -5.67 -42.32
C SER A 471 -43.54 -5.26 -43.55
N SER A 472 -43.28 -4.06 -44.09
CA SER A 472 -43.96 -3.58 -45.29
C SER A 472 -43.63 -4.43 -46.53
N VAL A 473 -42.36 -4.83 -46.68
CA VAL A 473 -41.91 -5.73 -47.76
C VAL A 473 -42.59 -7.10 -47.65
N GLU A 474 -42.72 -7.64 -46.43
CA GLU A 474 -43.41 -8.92 -46.19
C GLU A 474 -44.90 -8.84 -46.53
N GLN A 475 -45.58 -7.76 -46.11
CA GLN A 475 -46.99 -7.54 -46.44
C GLN A 475 -47.22 -7.43 -47.95
N VAL A 476 -46.36 -6.67 -48.66
CA VAL A 476 -46.45 -6.53 -50.11
C VAL A 476 -46.17 -7.86 -50.81
N SER A 477 -45.19 -8.63 -50.34
CA SER A 477 -44.89 -9.98 -50.86
C SER A 477 -46.09 -10.93 -50.69
N SER A 478 -46.76 -10.89 -49.53
CA SER A 478 -47.98 -11.67 -49.30
C SER A 478 -49.12 -11.27 -50.25
N ALA A 479 -49.31 -9.97 -50.50
CA ALA A 479 -50.33 -9.50 -51.44
C ALA A 479 -50.01 -9.94 -52.88
N LEU A 480 -48.74 -9.88 -53.30
CA LEU A 480 -48.31 -10.34 -54.62
C LEU A 480 -48.49 -11.84 -54.81
N SER A 481 -48.28 -12.65 -53.77
CA SER A 481 -48.56 -14.09 -53.80
C SER A 481 -50.04 -14.38 -54.12
N VAL A 482 -50.96 -13.62 -53.52
CA VAL A 482 -52.40 -13.72 -53.83
C VAL A 482 -52.69 -13.31 -55.28
N ILE A 483 -52.10 -12.21 -55.77
CA ILE A 483 -52.28 -11.74 -57.15
C ILE A 483 -51.70 -12.74 -58.15
N SER A 484 -50.57 -13.36 -57.84
CA SER A 484 -49.97 -14.44 -58.63
C SER A 484 -50.91 -15.64 -58.72
N GLY A 485 -51.53 -16.03 -57.59
CA GLY A 485 -52.57 -17.06 -57.58
C GLY A 485 -53.79 -16.69 -58.44
N ILE A 486 -54.23 -15.43 -58.43
CA ILE A 486 -55.33 -14.94 -59.29
C ILE A 486 -54.92 -14.97 -60.77
N ALA A 487 -53.71 -14.54 -61.11
CA ALA A 487 -53.21 -14.53 -62.47
C ALA A 487 -53.08 -15.96 -63.03
N ASP A 488 -52.60 -16.92 -62.23
CA ASP A 488 -52.53 -18.34 -62.61
C ASP A 488 -53.93 -18.94 -62.79
N GLN A 489 -54.88 -18.65 -61.90
CA GLN A 489 -56.28 -19.05 -62.05
C GLN A 489 -56.91 -18.43 -63.31
N THR A 490 -56.64 -17.16 -63.58
CA THR A 490 -57.15 -16.44 -64.76
C THR A 490 -56.59 -17.03 -66.05
N ASN A 491 -55.29 -17.38 -66.06
CA ASN A 491 -54.63 -18.06 -67.17
C ASN A 491 -55.24 -19.46 -67.42
N LEU A 492 -55.54 -20.22 -66.36
CA LEU A 492 -56.23 -21.51 -66.44
C LEU A 492 -57.68 -21.39 -66.94
N LEU A 493 -58.43 -20.40 -66.44
CA LEU A 493 -59.80 -20.12 -66.88
C LEU A 493 -59.84 -19.70 -68.36
N ALA A 494 -58.91 -18.84 -68.77
CA ALA A 494 -58.77 -18.40 -70.15
C ALA A 494 -58.38 -19.57 -71.08
N LEU A 495 -57.51 -20.47 -70.62
CA LEU A 495 -57.15 -21.69 -71.35
C LEU A 495 -58.37 -22.61 -71.53
N ASN A 496 -59.13 -22.85 -70.47
CA ASN A 496 -60.36 -23.66 -70.54
C ASN A 496 -61.40 -23.02 -71.46
N ALA A 497 -61.55 -21.69 -71.43
CA ALA A 497 -62.43 -20.96 -72.32
C ALA A 497 -61.97 -21.03 -73.79
N ALA A 498 -60.67 -20.94 -74.06
CA ALA A 498 -60.11 -21.09 -75.40
C ALA A 498 -60.34 -22.52 -75.95
N ILE A 499 -60.20 -23.54 -75.11
CA ILE A 499 -60.50 -24.94 -75.46
C ILE A 499 -61.98 -25.10 -75.83
N GLU A 500 -62.90 -24.57 -75.00
CA GLU A 500 -64.34 -24.71 -75.25
C GLU A 500 -64.81 -23.86 -76.44
N ALA A 501 -64.21 -22.69 -76.66
CA ALA A 501 -64.42 -21.89 -77.87
C ALA A 501 -63.96 -22.59 -79.14
N ALA A 502 -62.82 -23.30 -79.10
CA ALA A 502 -62.38 -24.17 -80.21
C ALA A 502 -63.34 -25.35 -80.44
N ARG A 503 -63.95 -25.87 -79.36
CA ARG A 503 -64.93 -26.97 -79.40
C ARG A 503 -66.26 -26.55 -80.04
N ALA A 504 -66.66 -25.28 -79.91
CA ALA A 504 -67.87 -24.71 -80.53
C ALA A 504 -67.72 -24.36 -82.03
N GLY A 505 -66.51 -24.51 -82.61
CA GLY A 505 -66.26 -24.27 -84.03
C GLY A 505 -66.46 -22.80 -84.46
N GLU A 506 -67.08 -22.57 -85.62
CA GLU A 506 -67.30 -21.21 -86.17
C GLU A 506 -68.13 -20.30 -85.25
N GLN A 507 -69.02 -20.85 -84.41
CA GLN A 507 -69.82 -20.07 -83.44
C GLN A 507 -68.99 -19.57 -82.24
N GLY A 508 -67.83 -20.17 -81.96
CA GLY A 508 -66.95 -19.83 -80.84
C GLY A 508 -65.83 -18.83 -81.17
N ARG A 509 -65.70 -18.40 -82.42
CA ARG A 509 -64.56 -17.59 -82.91
C ARG A 509 -64.35 -16.27 -82.16
N GLY A 510 -65.43 -15.57 -81.83
CA GLY A 510 -65.37 -14.33 -81.04
C GLY A 510 -64.90 -14.57 -79.59
N PHE A 511 -65.34 -15.68 -78.98
CA PHE A 511 -64.92 -16.07 -77.64
C PHE A 511 -63.46 -16.55 -77.59
N ALA A 512 -62.97 -17.22 -78.64
CA ALA A 512 -61.59 -17.66 -78.73
C ALA A 512 -60.61 -16.47 -78.71
N VAL A 513 -60.89 -15.39 -79.45
CA VAL A 513 -60.05 -14.18 -79.47
C VAL A 513 -60.01 -13.52 -78.10
N VAL A 514 -61.16 -13.40 -77.42
CA VAL A 514 -61.22 -12.83 -76.07
C VAL A 514 -60.47 -13.71 -75.07
N ALA A 515 -60.58 -15.03 -75.17
CA ALA A 515 -59.88 -15.96 -74.29
C ALA A 515 -58.35 -15.88 -74.47
N ASP A 516 -57.84 -15.78 -75.71
CA ASP A 516 -56.42 -15.59 -75.96
C ASP A 516 -55.90 -14.24 -75.46
N GLU A 517 -56.68 -13.16 -75.61
CA GLU A 517 -56.31 -11.84 -75.09
C GLU A 517 -56.24 -11.83 -73.55
N VAL A 518 -57.22 -12.45 -72.88
CA VAL A 518 -57.21 -12.63 -71.42
C VAL A 518 -56.02 -13.49 -70.97
N ARG A 519 -55.67 -14.53 -71.74
CA ARG A 519 -54.52 -15.39 -71.46
C ARG A 519 -53.19 -14.62 -71.58
N GLN A 520 -53.02 -13.83 -72.64
CA GLN A 520 -51.84 -12.97 -72.79
C GLN A 520 -51.75 -11.93 -71.67
N LEU A 521 -52.88 -11.36 -71.25
CA LEU A 521 -52.91 -10.39 -70.14
C LEU A 521 -52.51 -11.06 -68.81
N ALA A 522 -52.98 -12.28 -68.54
CA ALA A 522 -52.60 -13.04 -67.36
C ALA A 522 -51.09 -13.38 -67.35
N GLN A 523 -50.52 -13.80 -68.49
CA GLN A 523 -49.09 -14.04 -68.62
C GLN A 523 -48.25 -12.78 -68.43
N LYS A 524 -48.70 -11.64 -68.97
CA LYS A 524 -48.04 -10.33 -68.79
C LYS A 524 -48.08 -9.88 -67.32
N THR A 525 -49.18 -10.15 -66.62
CA THR A 525 -49.30 -9.95 -65.16
C THR A 525 -48.29 -10.81 -64.40
N GLN A 526 -48.19 -12.11 -64.69
CA GLN A 526 -47.23 -13.02 -64.05
C GLN A 526 -45.77 -12.55 -64.23
N SER A 527 -45.42 -12.11 -65.46
CA SER A 527 -44.08 -11.57 -65.75
C SER A 527 -43.78 -10.28 -64.97
N SER A 528 -44.79 -9.44 -64.77
CA SER A 528 -44.67 -8.20 -63.99
C SER A 528 -44.51 -8.50 -62.50
N LEU A 529 -45.28 -9.46 -61.98
CA LEU A 529 -45.18 -9.93 -60.60
C LEU A 529 -43.78 -10.49 -60.31
N THR A 530 -43.21 -11.29 -61.21
CA THR A 530 -41.84 -11.82 -61.08
C THR A 530 -40.79 -10.70 -60.98
N SER A 531 -40.98 -9.61 -61.74
CA SER A 531 -40.07 -8.46 -61.71
C SER A 531 -40.18 -7.66 -60.41
N ILE A 532 -41.40 -7.53 -59.86
CA ILE A 532 -41.65 -6.89 -58.57
C ILE A 532 -41.06 -7.73 -57.43
N ASP A 533 -41.26 -9.06 -57.48
CA ASP A 533 -40.71 -10.01 -56.50
C ASP A 533 -39.18 -9.94 -56.43
N SER A 534 -38.50 -9.89 -57.58
CA SER A 534 -37.05 -9.65 -57.63
C SER A 534 -36.62 -8.33 -56.99
N THR A 535 -37.43 -7.27 -57.12
CA THR A 535 -37.15 -5.97 -56.50
C THR A 535 -37.33 -6.02 -54.97
N LEU A 536 -38.35 -6.75 -54.49
CA LEU A 536 -38.56 -6.98 -53.05
C LEU A 536 -37.45 -7.84 -52.45
N GLY A 537 -36.95 -8.84 -53.18
CA GLY A 537 -35.76 -9.60 -52.78
C GLY A 537 -34.56 -8.69 -52.53
N LYS A 538 -34.26 -7.77 -53.45
CA LYS A 538 -33.19 -6.77 -53.27
C LYS A 538 -33.41 -5.85 -52.07
N LEU A 539 -34.65 -5.45 -51.79
CA LEU A 539 -34.99 -4.65 -50.61
C LEU A 539 -34.80 -5.44 -49.31
N THR A 540 -35.12 -6.74 -49.32
CA THR A 540 -34.92 -7.65 -48.18
C THR A 540 -33.42 -7.82 -47.90
N ASP A 541 -32.62 -8.06 -48.94
CA ASP A 541 -31.16 -8.17 -48.81
C ASP A 541 -30.55 -6.86 -48.30
N ALA A 542 -31.00 -5.72 -48.80
CA ALA A 542 -30.56 -4.40 -48.33
C ALA A 542 -30.93 -4.17 -46.86
N SER A 543 -32.13 -4.57 -46.43
CA SER A 543 -32.58 -4.49 -45.04
C SER A 543 -31.69 -5.35 -44.12
N ALA A 544 -31.38 -6.58 -44.52
CA ALA A 544 -30.48 -7.47 -43.79
C ALA A 544 -29.04 -6.90 -43.67
N ALA A 545 -28.53 -6.31 -44.74
CA ALA A 545 -27.21 -5.66 -44.73
C ALA A 545 -27.15 -4.44 -43.80
N ILE A 546 -28.23 -3.63 -43.75
CA ILE A 546 -28.36 -2.53 -42.80
C ILE A 546 -28.40 -3.07 -41.36
N ASP A 547 -29.10 -4.18 -41.13
CA ASP A 547 -29.19 -4.78 -39.79
C ASP A 547 -27.85 -5.32 -39.28
N SER A 548 -27.05 -5.94 -40.15
CA SER A 548 -25.68 -6.32 -39.81
C SER A 548 -24.81 -5.10 -39.52
N SER A 549 -24.96 -4.02 -40.27
CA SER A 549 -24.22 -2.76 -40.04
C SER A 549 -24.61 -2.13 -38.71
N TYR A 550 -25.89 -2.23 -38.34
CA TYR A 550 -26.42 -1.75 -37.06
C TYR A 550 -25.79 -2.45 -35.86
N GLN A 551 -25.60 -3.78 -35.92
CA GLN A 551 -24.92 -4.52 -34.84
C GLN A 551 -23.48 -4.04 -34.63
N ASN A 552 -22.73 -3.81 -35.71
CA ASN A 552 -21.36 -3.27 -35.63
C ASN A 552 -21.32 -1.86 -35.02
N ILE A 553 -22.32 -1.03 -35.33
CA ILE A 553 -22.44 0.32 -34.76
C ILE A 553 -22.75 0.26 -33.26
N ILE A 554 -23.61 -0.66 -32.81
CA ILE A 554 -23.88 -0.85 -31.37
C ILE A 554 -22.61 -1.24 -30.62
N GLU A 555 -21.86 -2.22 -31.14
CA GLU A 555 -20.61 -2.66 -30.52
C GLU A 555 -19.60 -1.50 -30.44
N THR A 556 -19.45 -0.74 -31.53
CA THR A 556 -18.56 0.43 -31.57
C THR A 556 -19.00 1.53 -30.61
N SER A 557 -20.31 1.77 -30.50
CA SER A 557 -20.89 2.74 -29.56
C SER A 557 -20.67 2.35 -28.11
N SER A 558 -20.77 1.05 -27.79
CA SER A 558 -20.47 0.52 -26.46
C SER A 558 -19.01 0.77 -26.08
N ASN A 559 -18.07 0.45 -26.99
CA ASN A 559 -16.64 0.71 -26.79
C ASN A 559 -16.36 2.21 -26.63
N GLN A 560 -17.06 3.07 -27.40
CA GLN A 560 -16.93 4.52 -27.28
C GLN A 560 -17.34 5.02 -25.89
N HIS A 561 -18.40 4.49 -25.29
CA HIS A 561 -18.79 4.83 -23.91
C HIS A 561 -17.74 4.41 -22.88
N GLU A 562 -17.14 3.22 -23.06
CA GLU A 562 -16.05 2.77 -22.18
C GLU A 562 -14.84 3.72 -22.27
N TYR A 563 -14.44 4.11 -23.48
CA TYR A 563 -13.34 5.06 -23.68
C TYR A 563 -13.62 6.43 -23.10
N VAL A 564 -14.87 6.92 -23.19
CA VAL A 564 -15.27 8.19 -22.56
C VAL A 564 -15.06 8.12 -21.04
N ASN A 565 -15.45 7.02 -20.38
CA ASN A 565 -15.26 6.87 -18.93
C ASN A 565 -13.76 6.85 -18.57
N VAL A 566 -12.95 6.11 -19.31
CA VAL A 566 -11.49 6.08 -19.10
C VAL A 566 -10.86 7.45 -19.29
N LEU A 567 -11.32 8.24 -20.27
CA LEU A 567 -10.85 9.60 -20.50
C LEU A 567 -11.21 10.55 -19.35
N VAL A 568 -12.40 10.40 -18.75
CA VAL A 568 -12.79 11.17 -17.54
C VAL A 568 -11.83 10.86 -16.40
N ASP A 569 -11.65 9.58 -16.09
CA ASP A 569 -10.78 9.15 -14.99
C ASP A 569 -9.32 9.62 -15.19
N THR A 570 -8.84 9.54 -16.43
CA THR A 570 -7.49 10.00 -16.80
C THR A 570 -7.36 11.51 -16.65
N ALA A 571 -8.35 12.30 -17.10
CA ALA A 571 -8.34 13.75 -16.95
C ALA A 571 -8.35 14.17 -15.47
N ASP A 572 -9.08 13.43 -14.63
CA ASP A 572 -9.14 13.65 -13.18
C ASP A 572 -7.81 13.31 -12.49
N GLU A 573 -7.20 12.19 -12.82
CA GLU A 573 -5.87 11.78 -12.36
C GLU A 573 -4.80 12.82 -12.72
N VAL A 574 -4.75 13.26 -13.98
CA VAL A 574 -3.77 14.25 -14.45
C VAL A 574 -4.00 15.60 -13.76
N SER A 575 -5.26 16.03 -13.59
CA SER A 575 -5.59 17.26 -12.88
C SER A 575 -5.16 17.24 -11.41
N LYS A 576 -5.34 16.10 -10.72
CA LYS A 576 -4.85 15.91 -9.34
C LYS A 576 -3.33 15.95 -9.24
N LYS A 577 -2.63 15.27 -10.15
CA LYS A 577 -1.16 15.29 -10.20
C LYS A 577 -0.62 16.69 -10.47
N ALA A 578 -1.24 17.42 -11.39
CA ALA A 578 -0.90 18.81 -11.66
C ALA A 578 -1.11 19.71 -10.42
N GLN A 579 -2.22 19.53 -9.68
CA GLN A 579 -2.43 20.26 -8.42
C GLN A 579 -1.31 19.97 -7.41
N ALA A 580 -0.99 18.68 -7.19
CA ALA A 580 0.07 18.29 -6.28
C ALA A 580 1.43 18.88 -6.68
N SER A 581 1.76 18.90 -7.98
CA SER A 581 2.98 19.54 -8.48
C SER A 581 3.00 21.05 -8.24
N SER A 582 1.86 21.74 -8.35
CA SER A 582 1.77 23.17 -8.02
C SER A 582 2.00 23.43 -6.53
N ASP A 583 1.42 22.60 -5.66
CA ASP A 583 1.59 22.72 -4.20
C ASP A 583 3.04 22.40 -3.76
N GLU A 584 3.67 21.41 -4.39
CA GLU A 584 5.09 21.07 -4.18
C GLU A 584 6.02 22.19 -4.68
N ALA A 585 5.69 22.83 -5.81
CA ALA A 585 6.43 23.98 -6.30
C ALA A 585 6.37 25.16 -5.31
N LYS A 586 5.18 25.50 -4.79
CA LYS A 586 5.04 26.54 -3.75
C LYS A 586 5.85 26.22 -2.50
N THR A 587 5.81 24.97 -2.05
CA THR A 587 6.59 24.52 -0.89
C THR A 587 8.09 24.63 -1.17
N SER A 588 8.54 24.28 -2.37
CA SER A 588 9.94 24.37 -2.79
C SER A 588 10.43 25.82 -2.83
N LEU A 589 9.62 26.76 -3.31
CA LEU A 589 9.93 28.20 -3.26
C LEU A 589 10.10 28.70 -1.82
N GLN A 590 9.21 28.31 -0.90
CA GLN A 590 9.32 28.69 0.52
C GLN A 590 10.60 28.13 1.17
N LEU A 591 10.96 26.88 0.85
CA LEU A 591 12.19 26.27 1.34
C LEU A 591 13.44 26.96 0.77
N ALA A 592 13.40 27.32 -0.52
CA ALA A 592 14.48 28.06 -1.18
C ALA A 592 14.69 29.45 -0.55
N GLU A 593 13.61 30.17 -0.23
CA GLU A 593 13.67 31.45 0.49
C GLU A 593 14.30 31.29 1.88
N GLN A 594 13.89 30.28 2.65
CA GLN A 594 14.47 29.98 3.96
C GLN A 594 15.95 29.61 3.86
N GLN A 595 16.32 28.82 2.85
CA GLN A 595 17.71 28.44 2.60
C GLN A 595 18.55 29.67 2.25
N SER A 596 18.08 30.54 1.38
CA SER A 596 18.75 31.79 1.01
C SER A 596 19.04 32.68 2.22
N SER A 597 18.06 32.83 3.13
CA SER A 597 18.23 33.56 4.38
C SER A 597 19.32 32.94 5.28
N ARG A 598 19.32 31.62 5.45
CA ARG A 598 20.34 30.91 6.26
C ARG A 598 21.74 31.01 5.68
N VAL A 599 21.86 30.89 4.35
CA VAL A 599 23.13 30.99 3.63
C VAL A 599 23.70 32.40 3.78
N THR A 600 22.85 33.44 3.72
CA THR A 600 23.27 34.83 3.94
C THR A 600 23.80 35.03 5.37
N ALA A 601 23.07 34.55 6.39
CA ALA A 601 23.51 34.64 7.78
C ALA A 601 24.84 33.90 8.03
N PHE A 602 25.00 32.70 7.45
CA PHE A 602 26.24 31.94 7.55
C PHE A 602 27.43 32.64 6.87
N SER A 603 27.19 33.33 5.75
CA SER A 603 28.20 34.17 5.09
C SER A 603 28.69 35.31 5.98
N GLU A 604 27.78 35.94 6.73
CA GLU A 604 28.12 37.00 7.70
C GLU A 604 28.95 36.46 8.87
N GLU A 605 28.59 35.29 9.42
CA GLU A 605 29.37 34.62 10.47
C GLU A 605 30.78 34.26 10.01
N LEU A 606 30.94 33.74 8.79
CA LEU A 606 32.26 33.42 8.23
C LEU A 606 33.12 34.67 8.02
N ARG A 607 32.52 35.79 7.60
CA ARG A 607 33.25 37.07 7.52
C ARG A 607 33.72 37.54 8.89
N SER A 608 32.89 37.41 9.92
CA SER A 608 33.30 37.72 11.29
C SER A 608 34.40 36.79 11.79
N LEU A 609 34.37 35.50 11.43
CA LEU A 609 35.43 34.55 11.75
C LEU A 609 36.77 34.93 11.09
N ILE A 610 36.75 35.33 9.82
CA ILE A 610 37.96 35.82 9.12
C ILE A 610 38.54 37.05 9.83
N ASP A 611 37.69 38.01 10.22
CA ASP A 611 38.11 39.20 10.94
C ASP A 611 38.73 38.86 12.32
N ASN A 612 38.09 37.96 13.06
CA ASN A 612 38.62 37.46 14.34
C ASN A 612 39.96 36.71 14.17
N MET A 613 40.15 35.96 13.09
CA MET A 613 41.42 35.27 12.81
C MET A 613 42.54 36.26 12.46
N SER A 614 42.22 37.32 11.73
CA SER A 614 43.14 38.44 11.46
C SER A 614 43.59 39.12 12.77
N HIS A 615 42.64 39.40 13.67
CA HIS A 615 42.94 39.94 15.00
C HIS A 615 43.78 38.97 15.86
N ALA A 616 43.45 37.68 15.86
CA ALA A 616 44.23 36.66 16.57
C ALA A 616 45.66 36.57 16.04
N HIS A 617 45.86 36.67 14.73
CA HIS A 617 47.18 36.69 14.10
C HIS A 617 48.02 37.89 14.56
N GLN A 618 47.44 39.10 14.61
CA GLN A 618 48.12 40.29 15.13
C GLN A 618 48.50 40.15 16.61
N LEU A 619 47.61 39.57 17.43
CA LEU A 619 47.88 39.33 18.84
C LEU A 619 49.03 38.33 19.04
N LEU A 620 49.05 37.25 18.26
CA LEU A 620 50.10 36.23 18.31
C LEU A 620 51.46 36.81 17.92
N GLN A 621 51.54 37.66 16.89
CA GLN A 621 52.78 38.38 16.55
C GLN A 621 53.28 39.27 17.70
N ASN A 622 52.37 39.97 18.40
CA ASN A 622 52.75 40.79 19.55
C ASN A 622 53.26 39.94 20.73
N VAL A 623 52.66 38.77 20.97
CA VAL A 623 53.12 37.84 22.01
C VAL A 623 54.50 37.27 21.63
N GLU A 624 54.72 36.88 20.39
CA GLU A 624 56.02 36.40 19.88
C GLU A 624 57.12 37.45 20.13
N LEU A 625 56.89 38.71 19.75
CA LEU A 625 57.82 39.83 20.00
C LEU A 625 58.10 40.04 21.50
N GLN A 626 57.11 39.85 22.36
CA GLN A 626 57.24 40.05 23.80
C GLN A 626 57.99 38.89 24.47
N VAL A 627 57.79 37.65 23.99
CA VAL A 627 58.56 36.48 24.44
C VAL A 627 60.02 36.60 24.00
N ASP A 628 60.30 37.01 22.76
CA ASP A 628 61.65 37.29 22.27
C ASP A 628 62.36 38.37 23.10
N LYS A 629 61.64 39.45 23.44
CA LYS A 629 62.17 40.50 24.30
C LYS A 629 62.50 39.99 25.71
N GLN A 630 61.62 39.19 26.33
CA GLN A 630 61.89 38.60 27.65
C GLN A 630 63.07 37.62 27.61
N GLN A 631 63.21 36.85 26.52
CA GLN A 631 64.36 35.97 26.33
C GLN A 631 65.66 36.80 26.28
N SER A 632 65.68 37.91 25.52
CA SER A 632 66.83 38.80 25.44
C SER A 632 67.17 39.48 26.77
N GLU A 633 66.17 39.93 27.55
CA GLU A 633 66.36 40.49 28.88
C GLU A 633 66.94 39.45 29.87
N ILE A 634 66.48 38.19 29.78
CA ILE A 634 67.01 37.08 30.58
C ILE A 634 68.46 36.76 30.19
N GLU A 635 68.80 36.79 28.90
CA GLU A 635 70.17 36.58 28.43
C GLU A 635 71.11 37.71 28.86
N GLN A 636 70.66 38.97 28.85
CA GLN A 636 71.45 40.13 29.31
C GLN A 636 71.63 40.22 30.82
N ALA A 637 70.64 39.80 31.62
CA ALA A 637 70.73 39.86 33.08
C ALA A 637 71.70 38.80 33.68
N PHE A 638 72.16 37.85 32.86
CA PHE A 638 72.98 36.71 33.28
C PHE A 638 74.27 36.51 32.46
N SER A 639 74.52 37.37 31.46
CA SER A 639 75.83 37.60 30.84
C SER A 639 76.65 38.60 31.64
#